data_AF-A0A524FRZ7-F1
#
_entry.id   AF-A0A524FRZ7-F1
#
_cell.length_a   1.000
_cell.length_b   1.000
_cell.length_c   1.000
_cell.angle_alpha   90.00
_cell.angle_beta   90.00
_cell.angle_gamma   90.00
#
_symmetry.space_group_name_H-M   'P 1'
#
loop_
_entity.id
_entity.type
_entity.pdbx_description
1 polymer ?
#
loop_
_entity_poly.entity_id
_entity_poly.type
_entity_poly.pdbx_seq_one_letter_code
_entity_poly.pdbx_strand_id
1 'polypeptide(L)'
;MRNSLKIILVFTSILILASPMMLVNGPSVTTSAVTPQQVNIVSQAGYTVLFDEAHTGMGSASFTPGNASYFAWILEEYGYETDMNFDQTLDSGILTGIDALVLVFPMVALTTAEVTAVHNFVEGGGDLLLVGTEDSNVWHFTPVNLNAVSTTYGITFTTNSWLGIATDMATHHLTQDVSSIHSNLDYKFKGCTLDVTSPATTVIEYDGNPVAAVSQAGTGKVAAVGALAPFIQYRWGMNWQNEYDDFFQFTLNIFDWFAGVAPRKVVVPDTAVITVGPGPALSPAEVESYGTYTGIIHDHTTHSDGQGTPMEMVWSGYTRGLDYMVITDHSYEVASPSGNGGITGSLAALKICEDNGLNIEQFVGAELSHGHHSLAFPLTSNIYVDTQQEMVDGAHAQGAMIALCHPTTSVQYMDTYMKFDTYGYDAIEVDNTGFIHGLFDEGFTRPFYGASDGHSPEFVGTIVNIAFVDTPTGPDGRLSDTDLMDAILDKRIVIRDFMNDVIYGQQVWVDRYLELMAEAETEMNNAENAISLVSKTENQILLSDLYLRDAEIAFNHGSPTLAINASLTAQTTEALGITLETISPIPNLLDPLKNYTLSLNITNYLGYGVEFNTTVFRTLELTIDTINEIVTIPSMSSYLLNKSLQVGDQGYVLTAFNLHSFNTTTYLSPLLHGVGQLIFGENFSAEYDVGYTGTNATGIFPINRGDSRYLVSGTLFYNTGEGWQNTSAVFRTVTIEATIGPFQKGTAINWYLVAYDMFGSEFTIQGWTVWITQDPLEPTTTTTTTTTTETPIDPMLLVAIGGAGVAVVVIVVIVMKKRGA
;
A
#
# COMPACT_ATOMS: atom_id res chain seq x y z
N MET A 1 39.86 -17.99 27.09
CA MET A 1 39.30 -19.07 27.94
C MET A 1 37.96 -18.61 28.47
N ARG A 2 36.99 -19.55 28.61
CA ARG A 2 35.78 -19.56 29.48
C ARG A 2 35.16 -18.19 29.86
N ASN A 3 33.95 -17.84 29.40
CA ASN A 3 32.62 -18.46 29.59
C ASN A 3 32.02 -18.25 30.98
N SER A 4 30.87 -17.57 31.01
CA SER A 4 29.64 -17.75 31.84
C SER A 4 28.69 -16.58 31.46
N LEU A 5 27.46 -16.71 30.93
CA LEU A 5 26.48 -17.81 30.87
C LEU A 5 26.04 -18.28 32.28
N LYS A 6 24.76 -18.31 32.70
CA LYS A 6 23.41 -18.17 32.09
C LYS A 6 22.53 -17.25 33.00
N ILE A 7 21.20 -17.08 32.94
CA ILE A 7 20.01 -17.83 32.44
C ILE A 7 18.83 -16.80 32.40
N ILE A 8 17.95 -16.67 31.38
CA ILE A 8 16.89 -17.55 30.82
C ILE A 8 15.83 -17.92 31.89
N LEU A 9 14.52 -17.70 31.76
CA LEU A 9 13.65 -17.24 30.64
C LEU A 9 13.23 -15.74 30.85
N VAL A 10 12.11 -15.13 30.41
CA VAL A 10 10.79 -15.53 29.88
C VAL A 10 10.35 -14.58 28.73
N PHE A 11 9.65 -15.12 27.72
CA PHE A 11 8.75 -14.38 26.81
C PHE A 11 7.58 -15.30 26.45
N THR A 12 6.34 -14.82 26.56
CA THR A 12 5.12 -15.57 26.22
C THR A 12 4.18 -14.64 25.44
N SER A 13 4.51 -14.37 24.19
CA SER A 13 3.60 -13.68 23.26
C SER A 13 2.57 -14.69 22.73
N ILE A 14 1.31 -14.27 22.66
CA ILE A 14 0.17 -15.14 22.38
C ILE A 14 0.03 -15.35 20.87
N LEU A 15 -0.26 -16.58 20.44
CA LEU A 15 -0.74 -16.85 19.08
C LEU A 15 -2.18 -16.35 18.97
N ILE A 16 -2.46 -15.50 17.98
CA ILE A 16 -3.76 -15.49 17.29
C ILE A 16 -3.49 -15.86 15.83
N LEU A 17 -4.36 -16.71 15.29
CA LEU A 17 -4.10 -17.54 14.11
C LEU A 17 -4.38 -16.80 12.81
N ALA A 18 -3.44 -16.86 11.86
CA ALA A 18 -3.76 -16.79 10.44
C ALA A 18 -3.81 -18.23 9.88
N SER A 19 -4.96 -18.64 9.33
CA SER A 19 -5.12 -19.90 8.58
C SER A 19 -6.39 -19.81 7.70
N PRO A 20 -6.39 -20.28 6.43
CA PRO A 20 -7.40 -19.89 5.44
C PRO A 20 -8.38 -21.02 5.05
N MET A 21 -9.09 -20.77 3.93
CA MET A 21 -9.96 -21.67 3.13
C MET A 21 -9.83 -23.18 3.34
N MET A 22 -10.98 -23.85 3.47
CA MET A 22 -11.34 -25.13 2.82
C MET A 22 -12.83 -25.44 3.07
N LEU A 23 -13.68 -25.30 2.05
CA LEU A 23 -15.12 -25.53 2.14
C LEU A 23 -15.49 -27.02 2.08
N VAL A 24 -15.31 -27.73 3.19
CA VAL A 24 -15.97 -29.02 3.43
C VAL A 24 -17.22 -28.78 4.27
N ASN A 25 -18.41 -29.06 3.70
CA ASN A 25 -19.71 -28.82 4.33
C ASN A 25 -19.98 -29.71 5.56
N GLY A 26 -19.34 -29.38 6.68
CA GLY A 26 -19.69 -29.86 8.02
C GLY A 26 -20.95 -29.18 8.57
N PRO A 27 -21.54 -29.69 9.66
CA PRO A 27 -22.68 -29.05 10.30
C PRO A 27 -22.30 -27.65 10.80
N SER A 28 -23.01 -26.63 10.33
CA SER A 28 -22.74 -25.21 10.59
C SER A 28 -22.68 -24.89 12.09
N VAL A 29 -21.47 -24.73 12.63
CA VAL A 29 -21.26 -24.20 13.97
C VAL A 29 -21.38 -22.69 13.88
N THR A 30 -22.54 -22.15 14.24
CA THR A 30 -22.71 -20.70 14.44
C THR A 30 -21.87 -20.26 15.64
N THR A 31 -20.63 -19.89 15.39
CA THR A 31 -19.84 -19.05 16.30
C THR A 31 -20.56 -17.72 16.40
N SER A 32 -21.30 -17.49 17.49
CA SER A 32 -21.84 -16.17 17.79
C SER A 32 -20.67 -15.19 17.84
N ALA A 33 -20.60 -14.30 16.84
CA ALA A 33 -19.63 -13.21 16.86
C ALA A 33 -19.78 -12.48 18.19
N VAL A 34 -18.67 -12.28 18.89
CA VAL A 34 -18.66 -11.39 20.05
C VAL A 34 -18.72 -9.99 19.47
N THR A 35 -19.94 -9.49 19.23
CA THR A 35 -20.16 -8.11 18.81
C THR A 35 -19.36 -7.22 19.76
N PRO A 36 -18.39 -6.42 19.25
CA PRO A 36 -17.66 -5.49 20.07
C PRO A 36 -18.68 -4.64 20.83
N GLN A 37 -18.53 -4.56 22.16
CA GLN A 37 -19.51 -3.85 22.96
C GLN A 37 -19.33 -2.36 22.66
N GLN A 38 -20.15 -1.83 21.73
CA GLN A 38 -20.12 -0.42 21.35
C GLN A 38 -20.15 0.43 22.62
N VAL A 39 -19.01 1.07 22.91
CA VAL A 39 -18.92 2.09 23.94
C VAL A 39 -19.81 3.22 23.47
N ASN A 40 -20.74 3.68 24.31
CA ASN A 40 -21.66 4.76 23.92
C ASN A 40 -20.84 5.97 23.47
N ILE A 41 -20.85 6.27 22.18
CA ILE A 41 -20.21 7.45 21.61
C ILE A 41 -20.92 8.67 22.21
N VAL A 42 -20.22 9.40 23.07
CA VAL A 42 -20.69 10.67 23.59
C VAL A 42 -20.30 11.72 22.55
N SER A 43 -21.19 11.96 21.59
CA SER A 43 -21.03 13.03 20.60
C SER A 43 -20.83 14.38 21.31
N GLN A 44 -19.89 15.17 20.81
CA GLN A 44 -19.58 16.53 21.29
C GLN A 44 -20.18 17.62 20.37
N ALA A 45 -21.30 17.33 19.69
CA ALA A 45 -21.87 18.22 18.68
C ALA A 45 -22.11 19.64 19.24
N GLY A 46 -21.64 20.64 18.51
CA GLY A 46 -21.52 22.03 18.96
C GLY A 46 -20.25 22.37 19.74
N TYR A 47 -19.21 21.53 19.71
CA TYR A 47 -17.84 21.87 20.13
C TYR A 47 -16.96 22.01 18.87
N THR A 48 -16.48 23.23 18.61
CA THR A 48 -15.87 23.60 17.33
C THR A 48 -14.35 23.76 17.43
N VAL A 49 -13.60 23.13 16.52
CA VAL A 49 -12.14 23.13 16.45
C VAL A 49 -11.67 23.90 15.22
N LEU A 50 -10.94 25.01 15.42
CA LEU A 50 -10.33 25.79 14.36
C LEU A 50 -8.87 25.39 14.12
N PHE A 51 -8.54 24.94 12.92
CA PHE A 51 -7.17 24.74 12.44
C PHE A 51 -6.64 26.03 11.81
N ASP A 52 -5.38 26.41 12.10
CA ASP A 52 -4.75 27.60 11.52
C ASP A 52 -3.74 27.24 10.43
N GLU A 53 -4.08 27.55 9.17
CA GLU A 53 -3.17 27.49 8.02
C GLU A 53 -2.64 28.88 7.64
N ALA A 54 -3.33 29.96 8.02
CA ALA A 54 -2.98 31.35 7.69
C ALA A 54 -1.56 31.78 8.14
N HIS A 55 -0.99 31.11 9.15
CA HIS A 55 0.39 31.34 9.59
C HIS A 55 1.41 30.33 9.05
N THR A 56 1.04 29.51 8.05
CA THR A 56 2.00 28.68 7.31
C THR A 56 2.92 29.52 6.41
N GLY A 57 3.99 28.90 5.91
CA GLY A 57 4.96 29.58 5.07
C GLY A 57 6.16 28.70 4.76
N MET A 58 6.96 29.08 3.76
CA MET A 58 8.10 28.28 3.28
C MET A 58 7.73 26.85 2.84
N GLY A 59 6.44 26.61 2.51
CA GLY A 59 5.88 25.31 2.15
C GLY A 59 5.28 24.50 3.29
N SER A 60 5.24 25.02 4.53
CA SER A 60 4.80 24.25 5.71
C SER A 60 3.35 23.76 5.68
N ALA A 61 2.48 24.35 4.87
CA ALA A 61 1.11 23.87 4.64
C ALA A 61 1.06 22.37 4.29
N SER A 62 1.96 21.90 3.43
CA SER A 62 2.12 20.47 3.09
C SER A 62 2.44 19.52 4.27
N PHE A 63 2.71 20.06 5.47
CA PHE A 63 2.96 19.34 6.71
C PHE A 63 2.07 19.80 7.89
N THR A 64 1.11 20.70 7.65
CA THR A 64 0.12 21.14 8.63
C THR A 64 -1.21 20.41 8.36
N PRO A 65 -1.75 19.63 9.31
CA PRO A 65 -3.08 19.05 9.17
C PRO A 65 -4.16 20.12 9.38
N GLY A 66 -5.12 20.20 8.46
CA GLY A 66 -6.38 20.93 8.61
C GLY A 66 -7.61 20.02 8.51
N ASN A 67 -8.68 20.50 7.90
CA ASN A 67 -10.00 19.85 7.87
C ASN A 67 -10.02 18.56 7.05
N ALA A 68 -9.28 18.48 5.94
CA ALA A 68 -9.18 17.27 5.14
C ALA A 68 -8.05 16.37 5.64
N SER A 69 -7.93 16.13 6.94
CA SER A 69 -6.86 15.31 7.52
C SER A 69 -7.39 14.18 8.41
N TYR A 70 -6.56 13.19 8.70
CA TYR A 70 -6.85 12.18 9.73
C TYR A 70 -7.19 12.80 11.10
N PHE A 71 -6.57 13.93 11.41
CA PHE A 71 -6.75 14.63 12.69
C PHE A 71 -8.15 15.24 12.75
N ALA A 72 -8.58 15.96 11.72
CA ALA A 72 -9.97 16.43 11.65
C ALA A 72 -10.97 15.25 11.56
N TRP A 73 -10.74 14.27 10.71
CA TRP A 73 -11.61 13.09 10.58
C TRP A 73 -11.83 12.34 11.89
N ILE A 74 -10.79 12.07 12.69
CA ILE A 74 -10.96 11.36 13.96
C ILE A 74 -11.68 12.20 15.02
N LEU A 75 -11.69 13.54 14.89
CA LEU A 75 -12.53 14.41 15.70
C LEU A 75 -13.99 14.35 15.24
N GLU A 76 -14.24 14.41 13.93
CA GLU A 76 -15.59 14.40 13.34
C GLU A 76 -16.33 13.06 13.52
N GLU A 77 -15.63 11.93 13.37
CA GLU A 77 -16.14 10.58 13.68
C GLU A 77 -16.65 10.47 15.14
N TYR A 78 -16.05 11.25 16.05
CA TYR A 78 -16.44 11.33 17.45
C TYR A 78 -17.34 12.54 17.78
N GLY A 79 -17.80 13.24 16.75
CA GLY A 79 -18.84 14.26 16.82
C GLY A 79 -18.38 15.61 17.33
N TYR A 80 -17.10 15.94 17.19
CA TYR A 80 -16.62 17.33 17.19
C TYR A 80 -16.92 17.98 15.81
N GLU A 81 -16.89 19.30 15.72
CA GLU A 81 -17.03 20.05 14.45
C GLU A 81 -15.69 20.72 14.10
N THR A 82 -15.24 20.70 12.84
CA THR A 82 -13.97 21.31 12.42
C THR A 82 -14.14 22.46 11.42
N ASP A 83 -13.28 23.47 11.51
CA ASP A 83 -13.20 24.62 10.60
C ASP A 83 -11.73 25.02 10.39
N MET A 84 -11.42 25.73 9.30
CA MET A 84 -10.05 26.10 8.95
C MET A 84 -9.88 27.59 8.62
N ASN A 85 -8.88 28.21 9.25
CA ASN A 85 -8.40 29.53 8.91
C ASN A 85 -7.31 29.46 7.81
N PHE A 86 -7.71 29.57 6.55
CA PHE A 86 -6.78 29.60 5.40
C PHE A 86 -5.97 30.90 5.31
N ASP A 87 -6.56 32.08 5.53
CA ASP A 87 -5.95 33.38 5.17
C ASP A 87 -6.25 34.57 6.11
N GLN A 88 -7.02 34.38 7.18
CA GLN A 88 -7.48 35.47 8.04
C GLN A 88 -6.56 35.69 9.25
N THR A 89 -6.52 36.93 9.75
CA THR A 89 -5.81 37.24 11.01
C THR A 89 -6.57 36.66 12.20
N LEU A 90 -5.88 36.02 13.14
CA LEU A 90 -6.45 35.44 14.36
C LEU A 90 -6.93 36.54 15.33
N ASP A 91 -8.14 37.06 15.12
CA ASP A 91 -8.76 38.09 15.94
C ASP A 91 -10.04 37.60 16.65
N SER A 92 -10.67 38.48 17.44
CA SER A 92 -11.91 38.14 18.16
C SER A 92 -13.11 37.87 17.26
N GLY A 93 -13.05 38.20 15.97
CA GLY A 93 -14.07 37.88 14.97
C GLY A 93 -14.04 36.41 14.60
N ILE A 94 -12.90 35.93 14.07
CA ILE A 94 -12.77 34.51 13.68
C ILE A 94 -12.80 33.56 14.90
N LEU A 95 -12.30 33.98 16.05
CA LEU A 95 -12.39 33.20 17.30
C LEU A 95 -13.78 33.28 18.00
N THR A 96 -14.81 33.89 17.40
CA THR A 96 -16.17 33.89 17.97
C THR A 96 -16.92 32.62 17.60
N GLY A 97 -17.22 31.79 18.60
CA GLY A 97 -17.97 30.54 18.42
C GLY A 97 -17.10 29.31 18.20
N ILE A 98 -15.78 29.48 18.18
CA ILE A 98 -14.79 28.42 18.28
C ILE A 98 -14.62 28.02 19.74
N ASP A 99 -14.42 26.73 20.01
CA ASP A 99 -14.15 26.20 21.36
C ASP A 99 -12.68 25.81 21.53
N ALA A 100 -12.02 25.27 20.50
CA ALA A 100 -10.57 25.00 20.49
C ALA A 100 -9.85 25.60 19.27
N LEU A 101 -8.63 26.10 19.48
CA LEU A 101 -7.71 26.56 18.42
C LEU A 101 -6.51 25.62 18.32
N VAL A 102 -6.10 25.28 17.11
CA VAL A 102 -4.94 24.40 16.81
C VAL A 102 -3.88 25.19 16.03
N LEU A 103 -2.72 25.42 16.64
CA LEU A 103 -1.57 26.10 16.01
C LEU A 103 -0.42 25.11 15.80
N VAL A 104 -0.04 24.89 14.55
CA VAL A 104 0.93 23.87 14.14
C VAL A 104 2.17 24.55 13.55
N PHE A 105 3.23 24.64 14.37
CA PHE A 105 4.54 25.28 14.10
C PHE A 105 4.49 26.49 13.12
N PRO A 106 3.68 27.53 13.38
CA PRO A 106 3.43 28.63 12.45
C PRO A 106 4.73 29.27 11.96
N MET A 107 4.92 29.31 10.64
CA MET A 107 6.13 29.82 10.00
C MET A 107 6.10 31.34 9.80
N VAL A 108 4.92 31.92 9.69
CA VAL A 108 4.69 33.37 9.85
C VAL A 108 4.46 33.66 11.33
N ALA A 109 5.22 34.61 11.88
CA ALA A 109 5.08 35.00 13.27
C ALA A 109 3.78 35.81 13.49
N LEU A 110 2.88 35.30 14.33
CA LEU A 110 1.66 35.98 14.77
C LEU A 110 1.98 37.41 15.25
N THR A 111 1.15 38.38 14.86
CA THR A 111 1.33 39.76 15.34
C THR A 111 0.98 39.90 16.82
N THR A 112 1.42 40.99 17.45
CA THR A 112 1.06 41.29 18.85
C THR A 112 -0.46 41.41 19.07
N ALA A 113 -1.24 41.74 18.03
CA ALA A 113 -2.70 41.78 18.12
C ALA A 113 -3.28 40.35 18.21
N GLU A 114 -2.78 39.43 17.40
CA GLU A 114 -3.23 38.03 17.32
C GLU A 114 -2.80 37.24 18.56
N VAL A 115 -1.56 37.41 19.02
CA VAL A 115 -1.11 36.88 20.33
C VAL A 115 -2.01 37.37 21.47
N THR A 116 -2.44 38.63 21.42
CA THR A 116 -3.39 39.18 22.42
C THR A 116 -4.79 38.58 22.26
N ALA A 117 -5.26 38.33 21.04
CA ALA A 117 -6.57 37.70 20.79
C ALA A 117 -6.60 36.24 21.26
N VAL A 118 -5.57 35.45 20.93
CA VAL A 118 -5.41 34.06 21.40
C VAL A 118 -5.33 33.99 22.93
N HIS A 119 -4.64 34.94 23.59
CA HIS A 119 -4.67 35.03 25.05
C HIS A 119 -6.06 35.35 25.62
N ASN A 120 -6.77 36.34 25.06
CA ASN A 120 -8.13 36.68 25.48
C ASN A 120 -9.12 35.52 25.26
N PHE A 121 -8.93 34.74 24.18
CA PHE A 121 -9.72 33.55 23.87
C PHE A 121 -9.55 32.47 24.94
N VAL A 122 -8.30 32.11 25.29
CA VAL A 122 -8.04 31.11 26.33
C VAL A 122 -8.48 31.59 27.72
N GLU A 123 -8.17 32.85 28.10
CA GLU A 123 -8.65 33.41 29.36
C GLU A 123 -10.19 33.47 29.43
N GLY A 124 -10.86 33.63 28.28
CA GLY A 124 -12.31 33.62 28.12
C GLY A 124 -12.95 32.23 28.21
N GLY A 125 -12.17 31.15 28.08
CA GLY A 125 -12.63 29.76 28.17
C GLY A 125 -12.37 28.88 26.96
N GLY A 126 -11.80 29.40 25.88
CA GLY A 126 -11.37 28.59 24.74
C GLY A 126 -10.15 27.72 25.07
N ASP A 127 -10.02 26.60 24.38
CA ASP A 127 -8.91 25.66 24.56
C ASP A 127 -7.87 25.81 23.41
N LEU A 128 -6.62 25.45 23.67
CA LEU A 128 -5.51 25.73 22.75
C LEU A 128 -4.54 24.55 22.64
N LEU A 129 -4.39 23.99 21.44
CA LEU A 129 -3.33 23.03 21.11
C LEU A 129 -2.19 23.73 20.36
N LEU A 130 -0.97 23.52 20.83
CA LEU A 130 0.27 24.00 20.21
C LEU A 130 1.14 22.80 19.81
N VAL A 131 1.43 22.63 18.52
CA VAL A 131 2.25 21.52 17.99
C VAL A 131 3.57 22.05 17.43
N GLY A 132 4.71 21.51 17.89
CA GLY A 132 6.06 21.98 17.56
C GLY A 132 6.97 20.95 16.90
N THR A 133 8.00 21.44 16.20
CA THR A 133 9.02 20.67 15.47
C THR A 133 10.45 21.05 15.92
N GLU A 134 11.46 20.28 15.54
CA GLU A 134 12.87 20.70 15.68
C GLU A 134 13.18 21.98 14.88
N ASP A 135 14.13 22.80 15.33
CA ASP A 135 14.65 23.98 14.59
C ASP A 135 15.74 23.60 13.56
N SER A 136 16.23 22.35 13.61
CA SER A 136 17.37 21.83 12.84
C SER A 136 16.99 20.95 11.64
N ASN A 137 15.72 20.93 11.26
CA ASN A 137 15.23 20.11 10.13
C ASN A 137 15.73 20.66 8.78
N VAL A 138 15.70 19.82 7.74
CA VAL A 138 16.13 20.20 6.38
C VAL A 138 15.19 21.19 5.69
N TRP A 139 13.94 21.31 6.16
CA TRP A 139 12.88 22.17 5.62
C TRP A 139 12.96 23.62 6.11
N HIS A 140 13.85 23.89 7.08
CA HIS A 140 13.97 25.18 7.78
C HIS A 140 12.71 25.61 8.55
N PHE A 141 11.84 24.66 8.91
CA PHE A 141 10.71 24.94 9.79
C PHE A 141 11.19 25.19 11.23
N THR A 142 10.44 25.94 12.03
CA THR A 142 10.88 26.33 13.39
C THR A 142 9.72 26.36 14.39
N PRO A 143 9.93 25.90 15.64
CA PRO A 143 8.92 26.04 16.70
C PRO A 143 8.92 27.45 17.32
N VAL A 144 9.89 28.32 16.99
CA VAL A 144 10.16 29.56 17.75
C VAL A 144 8.97 30.52 17.80
N ASN A 145 8.15 30.58 16.75
CA ASN A 145 6.99 31.46 16.69
C ASN A 145 5.89 31.08 17.70
N LEU A 146 5.79 29.80 18.10
CA LEU A 146 4.87 29.34 19.15
C LEU A 146 5.17 30.02 20.50
N ASN A 147 6.44 30.35 20.76
CA ASN A 147 6.87 30.92 22.05
C ASN A 147 6.33 32.32 22.33
N ALA A 148 5.84 33.03 21.30
CA ALA A 148 5.10 34.28 21.49
C ALA A 148 3.78 34.07 22.25
N VAL A 149 3.20 32.87 22.17
CA VAL A 149 1.95 32.47 22.85
C VAL A 149 2.23 31.51 24.02
N SER A 150 3.04 30.47 23.83
CA SER A 150 3.18 29.38 24.82
C SER A 150 3.77 29.84 26.15
N THR A 151 4.66 30.84 26.13
CA THR A 151 5.44 31.27 27.31
C THR A 151 4.58 31.90 28.40
N THR A 152 3.47 32.57 28.04
CA THR A 152 2.44 33.07 28.98
C THR A 152 1.87 31.94 29.85
N TYR A 153 1.77 30.73 29.31
CA TYR A 153 1.23 29.56 30.00
C TYR A 153 2.29 28.73 30.74
N GLY A 154 3.55 29.18 30.74
CA GLY A 154 4.68 28.51 31.39
C GLY A 154 5.42 27.47 30.52
N ILE A 155 5.12 27.40 29.22
CA ILE A 155 5.67 26.41 28.28
C ILE A 155 6.57 27.12 27.26
N THR A 156 7.77 26.61 27.01
CA THR A 156 8.65 27.10 25.93
C THR A 156 9.07 25.94 25.03
N PHE A 157 8.77 26.00 23.74
CA PHE A 157 9.32 25.07 22.75
C PHE A 157 10.80 25.40 22.53
N THR A 158 11.68 24.42 22.72
CA THR A 158 13.13 24.61 22.55
C THR A 158 13.55 24.42 21.09
N THR A 159 14.69 24.99 20.70
CA THR A 159 15.26 24.83 19.34
C THR A 159 16.16 23.60 19.22
N ASN A 160 15.84 22.51 19.94
CA ASN A 160 16.58 21.26 19.87
C ASN A 160 15.85 20.23 18.97
N SER A 161 16.33 18.99 18.98
CA SER A 161 15.67 17.87 18.32
C SER A 161 15.68 16.62 19.18
N TRP A 162 14.57 15.87 19.24
CA TRP A 162 14.53 14.50 19.73
C TRP A 162 13.97 13.56 18.65
N LEU A 163 14.46 12.32 18.61
CA LEU A 163 14.05 11.29 17.66
C LEU A 163 14.00 9.94 18.36
N GLY A 164 12.78 9.43 18.56
CA GLY A 164 12.53 8.15 19.18
C GLY A 164 11.08 8.00 19.60
N ILE A 165 10.83 6.95 20.39
CA ILE A 165 9.53 6.65 21.01
C ILE A 165 9.61 7.09 22.48
N ALA A 166 8.68 7.95 22.90
CA ALA A 166 8.52 8.39 24.28
C ALA A 166 7.44 7.54 24.97
N THR A 167 7.83 6.89 26.07
CA THR A 167 6.97 6.01 26.87
C THR A 167 6.93 6.37 28.35
N ASP A 168 7.63 7.45 28.77
CA ASP A 168 7.55 7.96 30.14
C ASP A 168 6.39 8.94 30.22
N MET A 169 5.25 8.46 30.74
CA MET A 169 3.98 9.15 30.75
C MET A 169 3.45 9.33 32.17
N ALA A 170 3.26 10.58 32.58
CA ALA A 170 2.58 10.89 33.82
C ALA A 170 1.08 10.58 33.67
N THR A 171 0.41 10.13 34.74
CA THR A 171 -1.03 9.85 34.72
C THR A 171 -1.82 11.15 34.53
N HIS A 172 -2.35 11.36 33.33
CA HIS A 172 -3.18 12.51 32.94
C HIS A 172 -4.32 12.04 32.01
N HIS A 173 -5.25 12.92 31.64
CA HIS A 173 -6.28 12.60 30.65
C HIS A 173 -5.63 12.25 29.30
N LEU A 174 -4.74 13.13 28.81
CA LEU A 174 -3.98 12.96 27.55
C LEU A 174 -3.32 11.58 27.39
N THR A 175 -2.89 10.96 28.48
CA THR A 175 -2.12 9.70 28.50
C THR A 175 -2.96 8.48 28.89
N GLN A 176 -4.29 8.60 29.00
CA GLN A 176 -5.18 7.48 29.31
C GLN A 176 -5.28 6.52 28.11
N ASP A 177 -5.00 5.23 28.34
CA ASP A 177 -4.99 4.18 27.32
C ASP A 177 -4.03 4.42 26.13
N VAL A 178 -3.06 5.34 26.28
CA VAL A 178 -1.93 5.58 25.37
C VAL A 178 -0.66 4.97 25.98
N SER A 179 0.14 4.28 25.18
CA SER A 179 1.36 3.58 25.61
C SER A 179 2.65 4.14 25.00
N SER A 180 2.55 4.96 23.95
CA SER A 180 3.68 5.65 23.30
C SER A 180 3.25 6.92 22.57
N ILE A 181 4.20 7.85 22.36
CA ILE A 181 4.18 8.75 21.21
C ILE A 181 5.56 8.74 20.53
N HIS A 182 5.68 9.10 19.25
CA HIS A 182 6.99 9.27 18.59
C HIS A 182 7.16 10.64 17.94
N SER A 183 8.43 10.99 17.72
CA SER A 183 8.88 12.22 17.05
C SER A 183 9.31 12.03 15.61
N ASN A 184 9.52 10.78 15.17
CA ASN A 184 9.95 10.50 13.81
C ASN A 184 8.86 10.90 12.81
N LEU A 185 9.19 11.75 11.84
CA LEU A 185 8.38 11.96 10.65
C LEU A 185 9.27 11.68 9.43
N ASP A 186 9.16 10.44 8.92
CA ASP A 186 9.91 9.90 7.78
C ASP A 186 11.44 10.15 7.81
N TYR A 187 12.06 10.16 9.01
CA TYR A 187 13.49 10.42 9.29
C TYR A 187 14.04 11.80 8.87
N LYS A 188 13.34 12.53 7.99
CA LYS A 188 13.69 13.87 7.47
C LYS A 188 13.37 14.98 8.48
N PHE A 189 12.46 14.70 9.42
CA PHE A 189 11.84 15.68 10.31
C PHE A 189 11.56 15.08 11.69
N LYS A 190 11.65 15.91 12.75
CA LYS A 190 11.72 15.48 14.15
C LYS A 190 10.95 16.42 15.08
N GLY A 191 10.72 15.97 16.31
CA GLY A 191 10.18 16.80 17.39
C GLY A 191 11.24 17.64 18.12
N CYS A 192 10.81 18.61 18.92
CA CYS A 192 11.60 19.38 19.89
C CYS A 192 11.16 19.08 21.34
N THR A 193 12.02 19.30 22.34
CA THR A 193 11.61 19.23 23.75
C THR A 193 11.05 20.57 24.24
N LEU A 194 10.35 20.56 25.37
CA LEU A 194 9.74 21.73 26.01
C LEU A 194 10.45 22.07 27.32
N ASP A 195 10.74 23.35 27.56
CA ASP A 195 11.01 23.85 28.91
C ASP A 195 9.65 24.14 29.58
N VAL A 196 9.38 23.47 30.70
CA VAL A 196 8.07 23.53 31.39
C VAL A 196 8.22 24.15 32.78
N THR A 197 7.40 25.14 33.08
CA THR A 197 7.38 25.89 34.34
C THR A 197 5.95 26.19 34.79
N SER A 198 5.74 26.34 36.10
CA SER A 198 4.41 26.65 36.65
C SER A 198 3.84 27.95 36.04
N PRO A 199 2.58 27.98 35.56
CA PRO A 199 1.49 27.06 35.88
C PRO A 199 1.49 25.69 35.17
N ALA A 200 2.25 25.51 34.08
CA ALA A 200 2.24 24.27 33.32
C ALA A 200 2.83 23.05 34.05
N THR A 201 2.45 21.86 33.59
CA THR A 201 2.93 20.55 34.05
C THR A 201 3.23 19.63 32.87
N THR A 202 4.38 18.95 32.92
CA THR A 202 4.73 17.88 31.97
C THR A 202 3.74 16.72 32.06
N VAL A 203 3.40 16.11 30.92
CA VAL A 203 2.60 14.87 30.85
C VAL A 203 3.33 13.72 30.15
N ILE A 204 4.28 14.00 29.25
CA ILE A 204 5.13 12.98 28.60
C ILE A 204 6.58 13.48 28.55
N GLU A 205 7.54 12.60 28.85
CA GLU A 205 8.98 12.86 28.75
C GLU A 205 9.70 11.90 27.79
N TYR A 206 10.79 12.38 27.18
CA TYR A 206 11.76 11.60 26.41
C TYR A 206 13.17 11.85 26.96
N ASP A 207 13.87 10.78 27.37
CA ASP A 207 15.18 10.84 28.06
C ASP A 207 15.22 11.84 29.24
N GLY A 208 14.10 12.02 29.96
CA GLY A 208 13.96 12.96 31.08
C GLY A 208 13.80 14.44 30.68
N ASN A 209 13.40 14.70 29.43
CA ASN A 209 13.08 16.03 28.91
C ASN A 209 11.57 16.06 28.54
N PRO A 210 10.81 17.09 28.93
CA PRO A 210 9.41 17.20 28.53
C PRO A 210 9.22 17.22 27.01
N VAL A 211 8.28 16.44 26.49
CA VAL A 211 7.88 16.45 25.07
C VAL A 211 6.39 16.68 24.87
N ALA A 212 5.57 16.46 25.90
CA ALA A 212 4.21 17.01 25.97
C ALA A 212 3.93 17.61 27.35
N ALA A 213 3.23 18.74 27.38
CA ALA A 213 2.89 19.49 28.58
C ALA A 213 1.47 20.08 28.50
N VAL A 214 0.88 20.36 29.65
CA VAL A 214 -0.45 21.00 29.77
C VAL A 214 -0.42 22.19 30.71
N SER A 215 -1.34 23.14 30.51
CA SER A 215 -1.54 24.32 31.36
C SER A 215 -3.00 24.77 31.37
N GLN A 216 -3.35 25.75 32.21
CA GLN A 216 -4.69 26.33 32.31
C GLN A 216 -4.62 27.84 32.59
N ALA A 217 -5.51 28.62 31.96
CA ALA A 217 -5.62 30.06 32.17
C ALA A 217 -7.08 30.51 32.06
N GLY A 218 -7.55 31.34 33.00
CA GLY A 218 -8.98 31.67 33.11
C GLY A 218 -9.81 30.41 33.35
N THR A 219 -10.63 30.02 32.37
CA THR A 219 -11.32 28.71 32.32
C THR A 219 -10.83 27.79 31.20
N GLY A 220 -10.02 28.30 30.26
CA GLY A 220 -9.47 27.54 29.13
C GLY A 220 -8.24 26.72 29.50
N LYS A 221 -7.95 25.72 28.66
CA LYS A 221 -6.84 24.78 28.79
C LYS A 221 -5.86 24.96 27.64
N VAL A 222 -4.61 24.58 27.90
CA VAL A 222 -3.56 24.58 26.88
C VAL A 222 -2.89 23.21 26.88
N ALA A 223 -2.76 22.60 25.71
CA ALA A 223 -1.90 21.44 25.46
C ALA A 223 -0.77 21.86 24.53
N ALA A 224 0.44 21.37 24.79
CA ALA A 224 1.61 21.59 23.97
C ALA A 224 2.32 20.28 23.71
N VAL A 225 2.60 19.97 22.44
CA VAL A 225 3.24 18.72 22.01
C VAL A 225 4.39 19.04 21.07
N GLY A 226 5.61 18.71 21.48
CA GLY A 226 6.84 18.93 20.71
C GLY A 226 7.10 17.85 19.65
N ALA A 227 6.07 17.36 18.98
CA ALA A 227 6.18 16.43 17.85
C ALA A 227 4.91 16.47 16.98
N LEU A 228 5.06 16.41 15.66
CA LEU A 228 3.94 16.38 14.71
C LEU A 228 3.34 14.99 14.50
N ALA A 229 4.16 13.93 14.54
CA ALA A 229 3.75 12.60 14.06
C ALA A 229 2.40 12.11 14.64
N PRO A 230 2.07 12.33 15.94
CA PRO A 230 0.75 12.00 16.51
C PRO A 230 -0.47 12.63 15.83
N PHE A 231 -0.26 13.59 14.93
CA PHE A 231 -1.28 14.38 14.24
C PHE A 231 -1.27 14.20 12.70
N ILE A 232 -0.29 13.49 12.13
CA ILE A 232 -0.16 13.31 10.66
C ILE A 232 0.36 11.94 10.17
N GLN A 233 0.88 11.06 11.05
CA GLN A 233 1.36 9.71 10.66
C GLN A 233 0.71 8.63 11.53
N TYR A 234 -0.62 8.52 11.45
CA TYR A 234 -1.43 7.67 12.32
C TYR A 234 -1.28 6.16 12.12
N ARG A 235 -1.07 5.70 10.89
CA ARG A 235 -1.04 4.27 10.52
C ARG A 235 0.26 3.82 9.86
N TRP A 236 1.03 4.77 9.35
CA TRP A 236 2.28 4.51 8.65
C TRP A 236 3.34 3.89 9.57
N GLY A 237 3.84 2.70 9.21
CA GLY A 237 5.00 2.08 9.85
C GLY A 237 4.75 1.55 11.27
N MET A 238 4.15 0.35 11.37
CA MET A 238 3.83 -0.39 12.61
C MET A 238 4.95 -0.54 13.68
N ASN A 239 6.19 -0.15 13.39
CA ASN A 239 7.33 -0.21 14.33
C ASN A 239 7.57 1.11 15.07
N TRP A 240 6.76 2.16 14.84
CA TRP A 240 6.98 3.48 15.44
C TRP A 240 6.05 3.77 16.63
N GLN A 241 4.90 3.12 16.71
CA GLN A 241 4.01 3.10 17.88
C GLN A 241 4.13 1.75 18.63
N ASN A 242 3.83 1.72 19.93
CA ASN A 242 3.77 0.50 20.74
C ASN A 242 2.44 -0.26 20.52
N GLU A 243 1.32 0.47 20.45
CA GLU A 243 -0.02 -0.01 20.11
C GLU A 243 -0.53 0.77 18.89
N TYR A 244 -1.26 0.12 17.98
CA TYR A 244 -1.58 0.69 16.64
C TYR A 244 -2.40 1.99 16.69
N ASP A 245 -3.28 2.13 17.69
CA ASP A 245 -4.16 3.29 17.85
C ASP A 245 -3.63 4.37 18.80
N ASP A 246 -2.38 4.28 19.29
CA ASP A 246 -1.81 5.19 20.29
C ASP A 246 -1.97 6.67 19.87
N PHE A 247 -1.75 6.98 18.59
CA PHE A 247 -1.87 8.33 18.03
C PHE A 247 -3.32 8.83 17.94
N PHE A 248 -4.26 7.98 17.52
CA PHE A 248 -5.69 8.33 17.48
C PHE A 248 -6.24 8.54 18.90
N GLN A 249 -5.86 7.67 19.84
CA GLN A 249 -6.24 7.78 21.26
C GLN A 249 -5.61 9.03 21.90
N PHE A 250 -4.33 9.32 21.65
CA PHE A 250 -3.67 10.52 22.16
C PHE A 250 -4.30 11.81 21.62
N THR A 251 -4.60 11.83 20.31
CA THR A 251 -5.34 12.93 19.66
C THR A 251 -6.68 13.15 20.36
N LEU A 252 -7.53 12.13 20.45
CA LEU A 252 -8.85 12.27 21.07
C LEU A 252 -8.79 12.61 22.56
N ASN A 253 -7.81 12.11 23.31
CA ASN A 253 -7.64 12.46 24.73
C ASN A 253 -7.33 13.95 24.96
N ILE A 254 -6.75 14.66 23.98
CA ILE A 254 -6.55 16.11 24.06
C ILE A 254 -7.91 16.82 24.01
N PHE A 255 -8.74 16.47 23.03
CA PHE A 255 -10.03 17.14 22.81
C PHE A 255 -11.11 16.71 23.80
N ASP A 256 -11.08 15.44 24.24
CA ASP A 256 -11.91 14.99 25.36
C ASP A 256 -11.54 15.71 26.68
N TRP A 257 -10.25 16.04 26.89
CA TRP A 257 -9.84 16.87 28.02
C TRP A 257 -10.29 18.34 27.86
N PHE A 258 -10.26 18.87 26.65
CA PHE A 258 -10.75 20.20 26.28
C PHE A 258 -12.28 20.33 26.45
N ALA A 259 -13.10 19.50 25.82
CA ALA A 259 -14.56 19.47 26.03
C ALA A 259 -14.96 19.02 27.46
N GLY A 260 -14.07 18.38 28.22
CA GLY A 260 -14.34 17.94 29.60
C GLY A 260 -15.12 16.63 29.67
N VAL A 261 -14.99 15.80 28.64
CA VAL A 261 -15.49 14.42 28.55
C VAL A 261 -14.82 13.57 29.64
N ALA A 262 -15.41 12.43 29.98
CA ALA A 262 -14.75 11.43 30.82
C ALA A 262 -13.78 10.60 29.97
N PRO A 263 -12.53 10.33 30.44
CA PRO A 263 -11.56 9.56 29.67
C PRO A 263 -12.11 8.19 29.25
N ARG A 264 -11.89 7.83 27.98
CA ARG A 264 -12.47 6.65 27.32
C ARG A 264 -11.47 6.02 26.35
N LYS A 265 -11.40 4.69 26.30
CA LYS A 265 -10.76 4.02 25.17
C LYS A 265 -11.64 4.14 23.92
N VAL A 266 -11.05 4.54 22.81
CA VAL A 266 -11.70 4.72 21.50
C VAL A 266 -11.61 3.42 20.69
N VAL A 267 -12.45 3.31 19.67
CA VAL A 267 -12.36 2.27 18.63
C VAL A 267 -12.25 3.00 17.31
N VAL A 268 -11.08 2.94 16.67
CA VAL A 268 -10.86 3.61 15.39
C VAL A 268 -11.54 2.80 14.28
N PRO A 269 -12.33 3.41 13.38
CA PRO A 269 -12.85 2.70 12.21
C PRO A 269 -11.72 2.25 11.29
N ASP A 270 -11.78 1.02 10.75
CA ASP A 270 -10.69 0.42 9.98
C ASP A 270 -10.29 1.27 8.76
N THR A 271 -11.25 1.91 8.07
CA THR A 271 -10.99 2.90 6.99
C THR A 271 -11.38 4.30 7.43
N ALA A 272 -10.50 5.28 7.14
CA ALA A 272 -10.81 6.69 7.25
C ALA A 272 -11.51 7.20 5.99
N VAL A 273 -12.57 8.00 6.16
CA VAL A 273 -13.33 8.60 5.05
C VAL A 273 -13.22 10.12 5.19
N ILE A 274 -12.34 10.71 4.38
CA ILE A 274 -11.95 12.12 4.47
C ILE A 274 -12.52 12.85 3.26
N THR A 275 -13.28 13.94 3.47
CA THR A 275 -13.90 14.67 2.37
C THR A 275 -13.34 16.08 2.22
N VAL A 276 -13.13 16.51 0.97
CA VAL A 276 -12.58 17.82 0.64
C VAL A 276 -13.68 18.74 0.08
N GLY A 277 -14.63 19.04 0.96
CA GLY A 277 -15.84 19.81 0.67
C GLY A 277 -16.93 19.02 -0.06
N PRO A 278 -18.12 19.62 -0.29
CA PRO A 278 -19.29 18.92 -0.79
C PRO A 278 -19.16 18.47 -2.27
N GLY A 279 -18.30 19.14 -3.04
CA GLY A 279 -18.22 18.98 -4.50
C GLY A 279 -19.31 19.72 -5.27
N PRO A 280 -19.51 19.42 -6.57
CA PRO A 280 -20.54 20.05 -7.40
C PRO A 280 -21.95 19.70 -6.92
N ALA A 281 -22.84 20.70 -6.95
CA ALA A 281 -24.24 20.57 -6.51
C ALA A 281 -25.11 19.88 -7.59
N LEU A 282 -24.90 18.58 -7.76
CA LEU A 282 -25.65 17.69 -8.66
C LEU A 282 -26.90 17.11 -7.98
N SER A 283 -27.91 16.72 -8.77
CA SER A 283 -29.00 15.87 -8.28
C SER A 283 -28.61 14.38 -8.34
N PRO A 284 -29.26 13.48 -7.57
CA PRO A 284 -28.92 12.06 -7.57
C PRO A 284 -28.91 11.44 -8.98
N ALA A 285 -29.90 11.76 -9.81
CA ALA A 285 -29.97 11.27 -11.20
C ALA A 285 -28.87 11.83 -12.14
N GLU A 286 -28.19 12.91 -11.75
CA GLU A 286 -26.99 13.41 -12.44
C GLU A 286 -25.73 12.73 -11.89
N VAL A 287 -25.66 12.41 -10.58
CA VAL A 287 -24.54 11.62 -10.01
C VAL A 287 -24.58 10.16 -10.49
N GLU A 288 -25.79 9.59 -10.60
CA GLU A 288 -26.07 8.24 -11.11
C GLU A 288 -25.65 8.05 -12.58
N SER A 289 -25.50 9.12 -13.38
CA SER A 289 -25.09 9.00 -14.79
C SER A 289 -23.58 8.82 -14.98
N TYR A 290 -22.75 9.17 -13.99
CA TYR A 290 -21.31 8.94 -14.05
C TYR A 290 -20.97 7.48 -13.78
N GLY A 291 -20.37 6.81 -14.77
CA GLY A 291 -19.68 5.54 -14.58
C GLY A 291 -18.37 5.75 -13.81
N THR A 292 -17.96 4.75 -13.03
CA THR A 292 -16.66 4.77 -12.35
C THR A 292 -15.63 3.93 -13.09
N TYR A 293 -14.40 4.44 -13.15
CA TYR A 293 -13.24 3.77 -13.72
C TYR A 293 -12.11 3.84 -12.71
N THR A 294 -11.55 2.69 -12.32
CA THR A 294 -10.54 2.61 -11.25
C THR A 294 -9.19 2.27 -11.84
N GLY A 295 -8.17 3.07 -11.52
CA GLY A 295 -6.86 2.88 -12.11
C GLY A 295 -5.74 3.53 -11.32
N ILE A 296 -4.52 3.31 -11.77
CA ILE A 296 -3.33 3.94 -11.20
C ILE A 296 -2.85 5.11 -12.05
N ILE A 297 -2.30 6.09 -11.37
CA ILE A 297 -1.59 7.23 -11.93
C ILE A 297 -0.22 7.25 -11.23
N HIS A 298 0.84 7.48 -11.99
CA HIS A 298 2.24 7.52 -11.52
C HIS A 298 2.81 6.14 -11.09
N ASP A 299 3.32 5.37 -12.06
CA ASP A 299 4.05 4.10 -11.86
C ASP A 299 5.20 3.96 -12.88
N HIS A 300 6.27 3.24 -12.53
CA HIS A 300 7.53 3.16 -13.29
C HIS A 300 7.86 1.74 -13.76
N THR A 301 8.63 1.61 -14.84
CA THR A 301 9.04 0.32 -15.41
C THR A 301 10.55 0.23 -15.59
N THR A 302 11.04 -0.91 -16.10
CA THR A 302 12.43 -1.06 -16.57
C THR A 302 12.79 -0.16 -17.77
N HIS A 303 11.95 0.81 -18.14
CA HIS A 303 12.28 1.86 -19.10
C HIS A 303 12.91 3.09 -18.43
N SER A 304 12.59 3.42 -17.17
CA SER A 304 13.42 4.28 -16.32
C SER A 304 14.30 3.44 -15.38
N ASP A 305 13.90 3.34 -14.11
CA ASP A 305 14.58 2.73 -12.98
C ASP A 305 13.67 1.75 -12.20
N GLY A 306 12.40 1.66 -12.61
CA GLY A 306 11.47 0.64 -12.15
C GLY A 306 12.00 -0.78 -12.39
N GLN A 307 11.64 -1.68 -11.46
CA GLN A 307 12.11 -3.06 -11.41
C GLN A 307 11.19 -4.02 -12.16
N GLY A 308 9.93 -3.62 -12.41
CA GLY A 308 8.96 -4.37 -13.20
C GLY A 308 9.07 -4.04 -14.69
N THR A 309 9.06 -5.06 -15.54
CA THR A 309 8.89 -4.84 -17.00
C THR A 309 7.48 -4.31 -17.30
N PRO A 310 7.24 -3.59 -18.43
CA PRO A 310 5.89 -3.15 -18.81
C PRO A 310 4.86 -4.28 -18.83
N MET A 311 5.26 -5.50 -19.22
CA MET A 311 4.42 -6.71 -19.15
C MET A 311 4.07 -7.13 -17.71
N GLU A 312 4.98 -6.98 -16.74
CA GLU A 312 4.69 -7.26 -15.33
C GLU A 312 3.79 -6.20 -14.69
N MET A 313 3.93 -4.93 -15.09
CA MET A 313 3.09 -3.84 -14.60
C MET A 313 1.68 -3.94 -15.17
N VAL A 314 1.52 -4.07 -16.50
CA VAL A 314 0.21 -4.30 -17.15
C VAL A 314 -0.49 -5.54 -16.61
N TRP A 315 0.25 -6.65 -16.44
CA TRP A 315 -0.29 -7.84 -15.78
C TRP A 315 -0.79 -7.52 -14.37
N SER A 316 -0.02 -6.79 -13.58
CA SER A 316 -0.35 -6.47 -12.19
C SER A 316 -1.56 -5.56 -12.04
N GLY A 317 -1.78 -4.64 -12.98
CA GLY A 317 -3.01 -3.84 -13.02
C GLY A 317 -4.21 -4.68 -13.46
N TYR A 318 -4.04 -5.47 -14.51
CA TYR A 318 -5.10 -6.37 -15.00
C TYR A 318 -5.53 -7.37 -13.91
N THR A 319 -4.60 -8.06 -13.23
CA THR A 319 -4.92 -9.01 -12.16
C THR A 319 -5.31 -8.36 -10.82
N ARG A 320 -5.47 -7.05 -10.80
CA ARG A 320 -6.09 -6.29 -9.70
C ARG A 320 -7.41 -5.63 -10.12
N GLY A 321 -7.93 -5.93 -11.32
CA GLY A 321 -9.20 -5.38 -11.79
C GLY A 321 -9.16 -3.86 -11.95
N LEU A 322 -8.08 -3.31 -12.51
CA LEU A 322 -8.01 -1.91 -12.91
C LEU A 322 -8.60 -1.71 -14.32
N ASP A 323 -9.36 -0.63 -14.50
CA ASP A 323 -9.85 -0.13 -15.78
C ASP A 323 -8.76 0.56 -16.61
N TYR A 324 -7.80 1.22 -15.97
CA TYR A 324 -6.74 1.98 -16.65
C TYR A 324 -5.42 2.04 -15.86
N MET A 325 -4.34 2.42 -16.56
CA MET A 325 -3.06 2.79 -15.97
C MET A 325 -2.45 3.98 -16.70
N VAL A 326 -1.81 4.89 -15.95
CA VAL A 326 -0.89 5.91 -16.49
C VAL A 326 0.53 5.55 -16.05
N ILE A 327 1.24 4.82 -16.92
CA ILE A 327 2.67 4.53 -16.75
C ILE A 327 3.48 5.78 -17.10
N THR A 328 4.52 6.09 -16.32
CA THR A 328 5.19 7.39 -16.33
C THR A 328 6.70 7.33 -16.10
N ASP A 329 7.42 6.42 -16.78
CA ASP A 329 8.88 6.33 -16.66
C ASP A 329 9.59 7.69 -16.83
N HIS A 330 10.56 7.99 -15.95
CA HIS A 330 11.33 9.24 -15.91
C HIS A 330 11.82 9.75 -17.28
N SER A 331 11.65 11.06 -17.52
CA SER A 331 12.20 11.81 -18.67
C SER A 331 13.13 12.93 -18.18
N TYR A 332 14.37 12.92 -18.66
CA TYR A 332 15.44 13.85 -18.28
C TYR A 332 15.73 14.89 -19.40
N GLU A 333 16.77 15.71 -19.29
CA GLU A 333 17.10 16.75 -20.27
C GLU A 333 17.45 16.22 -21.67
N VAL A 334 17.83 14.94 -21.78
CA VAL A 334 18.18 14.29 -23.05
C VAL A 334 17.63 12.87 -23.12
N ALA A 335 17.33 12.43 -24.35
CA ALA A 335 16.99 11.03 -24.63
C ALA A 335 18.09 10.09 -24.13
N SER A 336 17.70 9.02 -23.41
CA SER A 336 18.64 8.02 -22.92
C SER A 336 19.40 7.37 -24.08
N PRO A 337 20.72 7.09 -23.95
CA PRO A 337 21.48 6.33 -24.94
C PRO A 337 20.97 4.92 -25.23
N SER A 338 20.11 4.35 -24.38
CA SER A 338 19.41 3.08 -24.64
C SER A 338 18.18 3.23 -25.55
N GLY A 339 17.62 4.43 -25.64
CA GLY A 339 16.30 4.69 -26.23
C GLY A 339 15.11 4.52 -25.29
N ASN A 340 15.35 4.19 -24.01
CA ASN A 340 14.29 4.10 -22.98
C ASN A 340 14.10 5.46 -22.25
N GLY A 341 13.15 5.50 -21.31
CA GLY A 341 12.75 6.68 -20.54
C GLY A 341 11.58 7.45 -21.20
N GLY A 342 10.96 8.33 -20.44
CA GLY A 342 9.73 9.02 -20.82
C GLY A 342 8.62 8.05 -21.26
N ILE A 343 7.86 8.42 -22.29
CA ILE A 343 6.70 7.67 -22.80
C ILE A 343 6.99 6.26 -23.33
N THR A 344 8.22 5.76 -23.26
CA THR A 344 8.60 4.50 -23.93
C THR A 344 8.10 3.25 -23.19
N GLY A 345 7.93 3.29 -21.87
CA GLY A 345 7.30 2.20 -21.11
C GLY A 345 5.77 2.24 -21.24
N SER A 346 5.16 3.42 -21.24
CA SER A 346 3.71 3.58 -21.46
C SER A 346 3.28 3.22 -22.88
N LEU A 347 4.07 3.55 -23.91
CA LEU A 347 3.86 3.04 -25.28
C LEU A 347 4.04 1.52 -25.38
N ALA A 348 4.95 0.92 -24.60
CA ALA A 348 5.11 -0.53 -24.56
C ALA A 348 3.93 -1.21 -23.86
N ALA A 349 3.43 -0.62 -22.77
CA ALA A 349 2.27 -1.07 -22.03
C ALA A 349 0.99 -1.01 -22.87
N LEU A 350 0.73 0.14 -23.52
CA LEU A 350 -0.37 0.31 -24.49
C LEU A 350 -0.32 -0.77 -25.58
N LYS A 351 0.85 -0.98 -26.19
CA LYS A 351 1.00 -2.01 -27.21
C LYS A 351 0.72 -3.43 -26.69
N ILE A 352 1.06 -3.74 -25.44
CA ILE A 352 0.74 -5.03 -24.82
C ILE A 352 -0.79 -5.19 -24.68
N CYS A 353 -1.51 -4.15 -24.28
CA CYS A 353 -2.98 -4.19 -24.21
C CYS A 353 -3.63 -4.33 -25.59
N GLU A 354 -3.18 -3.56 -26.58
CA GLU A 354 -3.66 -3.63 -27.97
C GLU A 354 -3.43 -5.01 -28.61
N ASP A 355 -2.20 -5.54 -28.54
CA ASP A 355 -1.82 -6.81 -29.19
C ASP A 355 -2.58 -8.03 -28.61
N ASN A 356 -3.03 -7.94 -27.36
CA ASN A 356 -3.68 -9.04 -26.62
C ASN A 356 -5.18 -8.84 -26.40
N GLY A 357 -5.76 -7.69 -26.80
CA GLY A 357 -7.17 -7.37 -26.60
C GLY A 357 -7.58 -7.30 -25.12
N LEU A 358 -6.73 -6.72 -24.27
CA LEU A 358 -6.99 -6.60 -22.83
C LEU A 358 -8.03 -5.51 -22.54
N ASN A 359 -8.89 -5.74 -21.55
CA ASN A 359 -9.83 -4.73 -21.07
C ASN A 359 -9.21 -3.84 -19.98
N ILE A 360 -8.08 -3.20 -20.28
CA ILE A 360 -7.43 -2.20 -19.41
C ILE A 360 -6.78 -1.12 -20.29
N GLU A 361 -7.17 0.13 -20.10
CA GLU A 361 -6.62 1.27 -20.84
C GLU A 361 -5.19 1.59 -20.40
N GLN A 362 -4.42 2.22 -21.30
CA GLN A 362 -3.06 2.64 -21.05
C GLN A 362 -2.87 4.04 -21.63
N PHE A 363 -2.82 5.05 -20.77
CA PHE A 363 -2.66 6.42 -21.19
C PHE A 363 -1.17 6.79 -21.22
N VAL A 364 -0.76 7.46 -22.30
CA VAL A 364 0.66 7.67 -22.62
C VAL A 364 1.19 8.83 -21.77
N GLY A 365 1.73 8.52 -20.60
CA GLY A 365 2.35 9.48 -19.69
C GLY A 365 3.87 9.37 -19.63
N ALA A 366 4.47 10.37 -18.98
CA ALA A 366 5.85 10.38 -18.50
C ALA A 366 5.93 11.24 -17.22
N GLU A 367 6.80 10.87 -16.29
CA GLU A 367 7.21 11.76 -15.21
C GLU A 367 8.42 12.57 -15.72
N LEU A 368 8.36 13.89 -15.63
CA LEU A 368 9.43 14.79 -16.06
C LEU A 368 10.33 15.08 -14.86
N SER A 369 11.60 14.68 -14.94
CA SER A 369 12.46 14.44 -13.76
C SER A 369 13.80 15.20 -13.81
N HIS A 370 13.93 16.18 -14.72
CA HIS A 370 15.08 17.11 -14.71
C HIS A 370 14.91 18.24 -13.69
N GLY A 371 13.68 18.77 -13.57
CA GLY A 371 13.28 19.69 -12.50
C GLY A 371 12.91 18.92 -11.23
N HIS A 372 11.90 19.42 -10.52
CA HIS A 372 11.17 18.60 -9.56
C HIS A 372 10.16 17.73 -10.29
N HIS A 373 9.96 16.51 -9.79
CA HIS A 373 9.23 15.46 -10.50
C HIS A 373 7.81 15.94 -10.85
N SER A 374 7.47 15.86 -12.14
CA SER A 374 6.24 16.42 -12.69
C SER A 374 5.58 15.45 -13.67
N LEU A 375 4.47 14.84 -13.28
CA LEU A 375 3.73 13.88 -14.10
C LEU A 375 2.96 14.60 -15.21
N ALA A 376 3.09 14.16 -16.46
CA ALA A 376 2.39 14.73 -17.59
C ALA A 376 1.75 13.65 -18.49
N PHE A 377 0.46 13.82 -18.82
CA PHE A 377 -0.29 13.01 -19.79
C PHE A 377 -1.54 13.75 -20.29
N PRO A 378 -2.13 13.37 -21.45
CA PRO A 378 -1.56 12.47 -22.47
C PRO A 378 -0.46 13.14 -23.30
N LEU A 379 0.67 12.45 -23.43
CA LEU A 379 1.81 12.89 -24.22
C LEU A 379 1.86 12.18 -25.58
N THR A 380 2.02 12.96 -26.65
CA THR A 380 2.23 12.44 -28.01
C THR A 380 3.72 12.19 -28.33
N SER A 381 4.62 12.76 -27.52
CA SER A 381 6.07 12.72 -27.68
C SER A 381 6.80 13.07 -26.38
N ASN A 382 8.04 12.59 -26.23
CA ASN A 382 8.88 12.91 -25.07
C ASN A 382 9.24 14.39 -24.98
N ILE A 383 9.20 14.92 -23.75
CA ILE A 383 9.66 16.26 -23.39
C ILE A 383 11.08 16.13 -22.83
N TYR A 384 12.02 16.85 -23.45
CA TYR A 384 13.44 16.87 -23.12
C TYR A 384 13.89 18.33 -23.00
N VAL A 385 14.00 18.85 -21.77
CA VAL A 385 14.15 20.29 -21.45
C VAL A 385 14.93 20.50 -20.15
N ASP A 386 15.49 21.70 -19.96
CA ASP A 386 16.43 22.02 -18.86
C ASP A 386 15.77 22.76 -17.67
N THR A 387 14.48 23.11 -17.72
CA THR A 387 13.83 23.90 -16.65
C THR A 387 12.37 23.53 -16.35
N GLN A 388 11.95 23.80 -15.11
CA GLN A 388 10.60 23.55 -14.61
C GLN A 388 9.49 24.23 -15.42
N GLN A 389 9.75 25.44 -15.96
CA GLN A 389 8.78 26.12 -16.82
C GLN A 389 8.69 25.45 -18.19
N GLU A 390 9.82 25.06 -18.78
CA GLU A 390 9.83 24.36 -20.08
C GLU A 390 9.21 22.96 -19.99
N MET A 391 9.18 22.35 -18.80
CA MET A 391 8.45 21.11 -18.52
C MET A 391 6.93 21.33 -18.62
N VAL A 392 6.41 22.37 -17.96
CA VAL A 392 4.99 22.76 -18.02
C VAL A 392 4.59 23.21 -19.42
N ASP A 393 5.32 24.18 -19.99
CA ASP A 393 5.11 24.69 -21.35
C ASP A 393 5.14 23.54 -22.38
N GLY A 394 6.01 22.54 -22.18
CA GLY A 394 6.17 21.38 -23.05
C GLY A 394 5.04 20.35 -22.96
N ALA A 395 4.39 20.23 -21.79
CA ALA A 395 3.19 19.41 -21.60
C ALA A 395 1.95 20.09 -22.22
N HIS A 396 1.72 21.36 -21.86
CA HIS A 396 0.63 22.18 -22.39
C HIS A 396 0.70 22.33 -23.91
N ALA A 397 1.91 22.40 -24.50
CA ALA A 397 2.11 22.43 -25.95
C ALA A 397 1.63 21.15 -26.68
N GLN A 398 1.42 20.05 -25.96
CA GLN A 398 0.85 18.80 -26.49
C GLN A 398 -0.64 18.63 -26.14
N GLY A 399 -1.20 19.48 -25.29
CA GLY A 399 -2.56 19.33 -24.74
C GLY A 399 -2.64 18.38 -23.54
N ALA A 400 -1.50 18.03 -22.93
CA ALA A 400 -1.44 17.28 -21.69
C ALA A 400 -1.75 18.17 -20.48
N MET A 401 -2.32 17.58 -19.42
CA MET A 401 -2.18 18.12 -18.07
C MET A 401 -0.75 17.86 -17.56
N ILE A 402 -0.28 18.72 -16.66
CA ILE A 402 0.92 18.47 -15.86
C ILE A 402 0.64 18.70 -14.37
N ALA A 403 1.15 17.79 -13.55
CA ALA A 403 0.96 17.80 -12.12
C ALA A 403 2.28 17.74 -11.34
N LEU A 404 2.29 18.30 -10.13
CA LEU A 404 3.45 18.23 -9.23
C LEU A 404 3.40 16.95 -8.40
N CYS A 405 4.37 16.06 -8.59
CA CYS A 405 4.47 14.80 -7.86
C CYS A 405 5.04 15.02 -6.44
N HIS A 406 4.61 14.15 -5.50
CA HIS A 406 5.17 13.96 -4.15
C HIS A 406 5.91 15.16 -3.52
N PRO A 407 5.28 16.34 -3.37
CA PRO A 407 5.98 17.57 -3.01
C PRO A 407 6.67 17.53 -1.63
N THR A 408 6.26 16.60 -0.75
CA THR A 408 6.89 16.34 0.55
C THR A 408 8.10 15.40 0.50
N THR A 409 8.57 14.97 -0.68
CA THR A 409 9.73 14.06 -0.79
C THR A 409 11.05 14.71 -0.34
N SER A 410 11.25 16.00 -0.65
CA SER A 410 12.50 16.75 -0.41
C SER A 410 12.26 18.26 -0.32
N VAL A 411 12.96 18.96 0.57
CA VAL A 411 12.88 20.44 0.75
C VAL A 411 13.03 21.23 -0.56
N GLN A 412 13.75 20.70 -1.55
CA GLN A 412 13.97 21.37 -2.83
C GLN A 412 12.62 21.64 -3.56
N TYR A 413 11.63 20.75 -3.39
CA TYR A 413 10.31 20.86 -3.98
C TYR A 413 9.50 22.04 -3.41
N MET A 414 9.79 22.52 -2.20
CA MET A 414 9.04 23.61 -1.55
C MET A 414 9.07 24.91 -2.36
N ASP A 415 10.17 25.20 -3.05
CA ASP A 415 10.29 26.38 -3.93
C ASP A 415 9.42 26.25 -5.20
N THR A 416 9.08 25.01 -5.60
CA THR A 416 8.20 24.72 -6.75
C THR A 416 6.74 24.60 -6.34
N TYR A 417 6.46 23.98 -5.19
CA TYR A 417 5.16 23.99 -4.52
C TYR A 417 4.68 25.44 -4.24
N MET A 418 5.51 26.30 -3.65
CA MET A 418 5.20 27.73 -3.46
C MET A 418 5.08 28.54 -4.77
N LYS A 419 5.40 27.93 -5.92
CA LYS A 419 5.28 28.52 -7.26
C LYS A 419 4.32 27.74 -8.16
N PHE A 420 3.50 26.86 -7.61
CA PHE A 420 2.57 26.00 -8.35
C PHE A 420 1.79 26.80 -9.42
N ASP A 421 1.11 27.86 -8.97
CA ASP A 421 0.29 28.75 -9.81
C ASP A 421 1.12 29.73 -10.67
N THR A 422 2.43 29.85 -10.40
CA THR A 422 3.37 30.67 -11.18
C THR A 422 3.99 29.88 -12.34
N TYR A 423 4.27 28.59 -12.14
CA TYR A 423 4.66 27.68 -13.22
C TYR A 423 3.47 27.32 -14.11
N GLY A 424 2.27 27.19 -13.51
CA GLY A 424 1.04 26.86 -14.23
C GLY A 424 0.74 25.36 -14.24
N TYR A 425 0.98 24.66 -13.12
CA TYR A 425 0.53 23.28 -12.95
C TYR A 425 -1.00 23.19 -12.92
N ASP A 426 -1.54 22.07 -13.41
CA ASP A 426 -2.98 21.82 -13.49
C ASP A 426 -3.50 21.01 -12.28
N ALA A 427 -2.69 20.12 -11.71
CA ALA A 427 -3.05 19.27 -10.57
C ALA A 427 -1.87 19.00 -9.61
N ILE A 428 -2.15 18.47 -8.42
CA ILE A 428 -1.14 18.11 -7.41
C ILE A 428 -1.34 16.68 -6.89
N GLU A 429 -0.24 15.97 -6.66
CA GLU A 429 -0.23 14.65 -6.02
C GLU A 429 -0.37 14.84 -4.51
N VAL A 430 -1.51 14.44 -3.94
CA VAL A 430 -1.84 14.65 -2.50
C VAL A 430 -1.61 13.41 -1.64
N ASP A 431 -1.38 12.27 -2.28
CA ASP A 431 -0.96 11.02 -1.67
C ASP A 431 0.05 10.34 -2.60
N ASN A 432 1.13 9.85 -2.03
CA ASN A 432 2.20 9.15 -2.72
C ASN A 432 2.62 7.96 -1.87
N THR A 433 2.30 6.74 -2.30
CA THR A 433 2.62 5.52 -1.53
C THR A 433 2.10 5.58 -0.07
N GLY A 434 1.05 6.35 0.24
CA GLY A 434 0.57 6.60 1.61
C GLY A 434 1.23 7.78 2.35
N PHE A 435 2.14 8.53 1.73
CA PHE A 435 2.85 9.69 2.31
C PHE A 435 2.09 11.03 2.18
N ILE A 436 0.88 11.07 2.74
CA ILE A 436 -0.04 12.21 2.69
C ILE A 436 0.51 13.48 3.40
N HIS A 437 1.10 13.31 4.59
CA HIS A 437 1.52 14.39 5.52
C HIS A 437 0.39 15.38 5.86
N GLY A 438 0.24 16.48 5.10
CA GLY A 438 -0.87 17.44 5.19
C GLY A 438 -1.50 17.79 3.83
N LEU A 439 -1.12 17.11 2.75
CA LEU A 439 -1.44 17.54 1.38
C LEU A 439 -2.93 17.42 1.00
N PHE A 440 -3.74 16.66 1.74
CA PHE A 440 -5.17 16.50 1.43
C PHE A 440 -5.98 17.81 1.52
N ASP A 441 -5.54 18.82 2.27
CA ASP A 441 -6.20 20.14 2.29
C ASP A 441 -6.03 20.90 0.95
N GLU A 442 -5.06 20.54 0.11
CA GLU A 442 -4.89 21.10 -1.23
C GLU A 442 -6.10 20.89 -2.13
N GLY A 443 -6.84 19.78 -1.96
CA GLY A 443 -8.02 19.48 -2.76
C GLY A 443 -9.14 20.52 -2.65
N PHE A 444 -9.14 21.37 -1.61
CA PHE A 444 -10.06 22.49 -1.52
C PHE A 444 -9.80 23.49 -2.66
N THR A 445 -8.53 23.81 -2.92
CA THR A 445 -8.13 24.84 -3.89
C THR A 445 -7.76 24.25 -5.25
N ARG A 446 -6.96 23.18 -5.31
CA ARG A 446 -6.36 22.61 -6.54
C ARG A 446 -7.01 21.29 -6.97
N PRO A 447 -6.98 20.92 -8.27
CA PRO A 447 -7.22 19.55 -8.71
C PRO A 447 -6.15 18.60 -8.16
N PHE A 448 -6.51 17.34 -7.91
CA PHE A 448 -5.68 16.41 -7.14
C PHE A 448 -5.72 14.99 -7.70
N TYR A 449 -4.76 14.15 -7.30
CA TYR A 449 -4.77 12.69 -7.47
C TYR A 449 -3.85 12.01 -6.44
N GLY A 450 -3.95 10.68 -6.33
CA GLY A 450 -3.06 9.83 -5.53
C GLY A 450 -2.19 8.92 -6.39
N ALA A 451 -1.00 8.60 -5.93
CA ALA A 451 0.02 7.85 -6.66
C ALA A 451 0.54 6.66 -5.85
N SER A 452 0.84 5.54 -6.52
CA SER A 452 1.60 4.45 -5.90
C SER A 452 3.12 4.62 -6.05
N ASP A 453 3.57 5.48 -6.97
CA ASP A 453 4.98 5.64 -7.38
C ASP A 453 5.65 4.26 -7.57
N GLY A 454 4.92 3.38 -8.26
CA GLY A 454 5.16 1.95 -8.24
C GLY A 454 6.40 1.57 -9.02
N HIS A 455 7.55 1.53 -8.34
CA HIS A 455 8.80 1.04 -8.90
C HIS A 455 8.86 -0.49 -9.01
N SER A 456 7.84 -1.24 -8.55
CA SER A 456 7.75 -2.68 -8.75
C SER A 456 6.31 -3.21 -8.72
N PRO A 457 6.03 -4.39 -9.34
CA PRO A 457 4.66 -4.84 -9.61
C PRO A 457 3.79 -5.12 -8.37
N GLU A 458 4.41 -5.27 -7.20
CA GLU A 458 3.74 -5.34 -5.90
C GLU A 458 3.07 -4.02 -5.47
N PHE A 459 3.59 -2.84 -5.85
CA PHE A 459 3.00 -1.53 -5.55
C PHE A 459 1.84 -1.13 -6.47
N VAL A 460 1.72 -1.73 -7.66
CA VAL A 460 0.59 -1.48 -8.56
C VAL A 460 -0.73 -1.63 -7.79
N GLY A 461 -1.53 -0.59 -7.73
CA GLY A 461 -2.84 -0.63 -7.06
C GLY A 461 -2.78 -0.68 -5.53
N THR A 462 -1.70 -0.22 -4.88
CA THR A 462 -1.72 0.12 -3.45
C THR A 462 -2.43 1.44 -3.18
N ILE A 463 -2.28 2.42 -4.09
CA ILE A 463 -3.06 3.66 -4.15
C ILE A 463 -3.76 3.68 -5.53
N VAL A 464 -5.08 3.83 -5.56
CA VAL A 464 -5.89 3.88 -6.80
C VAL A 464 -6.77 5.13 -6.86
N ASN A 465 -7.10 5.56 -8.08
CA ASN A 465 -7.97 6.69 -8.36
C ASN A 465 -9.23 6.19 -9.09
N ILE A 466 -10.39 6.34 -8.44
CA ILE A 466 -11.71 6.06 -8.99
C ILE A 466 -12.19 7.35 -9.68
N ALA A 467 -12.14 7.39 -11.01
CA ALA A 467 -12.54 8.52 -11.83
C ALA A 467 -14.01 8.41 -12.27
N PHE A 468 -14.75 9.51 -12.19
CA PHE A 468 -16.17 9.60 -12.53
C PHE A 468 -16.39 10.27 -13.89
N VAL A 469 -16.98 9.53 -14.84
CA VAL A 469 -17.17 9.94 -16.23
C VAL A 469 -18.60 9.65 -16.70
N ASP A 470 -19.33 10.68 -17.15
CA ASP A 470 -20.74 10.62 -17.61
C ASP A 470 -20.92 9.86 -18.93
N THR A 471 -20.05 10.10 -19.91
CA THR A 471 -20.03 9.35 -21.17
C THR A 471 -18.60 9.30 -21.70
N PRO A 472 -17.94 8.12 -21.70
CA PRO A 472 -16.61 7.97 -22.27
C PRO A 472 -16.56 8.35 -23.75
N THR A 473 -15.53 9.09 -24.14
CA THR A 473 -15.36 9.60 -25.51
C THR A 473 -14.41 8.78 -26.36
N GLY A 474 -13.77 7.75 -25.77
CA GLY A 474 -12.85 6.84 -26.45
C GLY A 474 -13.52 5.86 -27.43
N PRO A 475 -12.71 5.12 -28.21
CA PRO A 475 -13.21 4.15 -29.20
C PRO A 475 -14.19 3.14 -28.60
N ASP A 476 -15.27 2.85 -29.31
CA ASP A 476 -16.33 1.91 -28.92
C ASP A 476 -16.96 2.18 -27.52
N GLY A 477 -16.84 3.39 -26.98
CA GLY A 477 -17.36 3.77 -25.66
C GLY A 477 -16.44 3.42 -24.49
N ARG A 478 -15.15 3.21 -24.76
CA ARG A 478 -14.09 3.01 -23.76
C ARG A 478 -13.59 4.34 -23.20
N LEU A 479 -12.96 4.31 -22.02
CA LEU A 479 -12.35 5.49 -21.40
C LEU A 479 -11.21 6.03 -22.26
N SER A 480 -11.19 7.34 -22.51
CA SER A 480 -10.06 8.03 -23.12
C SER A 480 -9.16 8.71 -22.09
N ASP A 481 -7.95 9.07 -22.53
CA ASP A 481 -7.05 9.95 -21.80
C ASP A 481 -7.69 11.32 -21.51
N THR A 482 -8.44 11.87 -22.46
CA THR A 482 -9.19 13.12 -22.27
C THR A 482 -10.31 13.00 -21.23
N ASP A 483 -10.97 11.85 -21.10
CA ASP A 483 -12.01 11.64 -20.09
C ASP A 483 -11.41 11.58 -18.67
N LEU A 484 -10.26 10.90 -18.50
CA LEU A 484 -9.55 10.84 -17.22
C LEU A 484 -8.99 12.22 -16.82
N MET A 485 -8.37 12.93 -17.76
CA MET A 485 -7.88 14.29 -17.53
C MET A 485 -9.00 15.24 -17.11
N ASP A 486 -10.13 15.21 -17.81
CA ASP A 486 -11.32 16.02 -17.48
C ASP A 486 -11.87 15.67 -16.08
N ALA A 487 -11.93 14.39 -15.72
CA ALA A 487 -12.33 13.95 -14.38
C ALA A 487 -11.38 14.44 -13.26
N ILE A 488 -10.06 14.43 -13.47
CA ILE A 488 -9.09 14.95 -12.50
C ILE A 488 -9.25 16.47 -12.33
N LEU A 489 -9.31 17.21 -13.44
CA LEU A 489 -9.36 18.68 -13.43
C LEU A 489 -10.66 19.23 -12.80
N ASP A 490 -11.80 18.57 -13.02
CA ASP A 490 -13.07 18.88 -12.35
C ASP A 490 -13.20 18.28 -10.93
N LYS A 491 -12.14 17.65 -10.40
CA LYS A 491 -12.10 16.97 -9.08
C LYS A 491 -13.12 15.83 -8.93
N ARG A 492 -13.53 15.22 -10.05
CA ARG A 492 -14.44 14.06 -10.14
C ARG A 492 -13.69 12.74 -9.94
N ILE A 493 -12.90 12.67 -8.87
CA ILE A 493 -12.18 11.47 -8.48
C ILE A 493 -12.32 11.17 -6.99
N VAL A 494 -12.09 9.92 -6.63
CA VAL A 494 -11.86 9.46 -5.26
C VAL A 494 -10.53 8.70 -5.24
N ILE A 495 -9.65 9.03 -4.29
CA ILE A 495 -8.44 8.27 -3.98
C ILE A 495 -8.82 7.16 -2.98
N ARG A 496 -8.36 5.94 -3.23
CA ARG A 496 -8.36 4.86 -2.24
C ARG A 496 -6.91 4.43 -1.96
N ASP A 497 -6.49 4.69 -0.74
CA ASP A 497 -5.20 4.26 -0.16
C ASP A 497 -5.42 2.93 0.60
N PHE A 498 -4.75 1.86 0.17
CA PHE A 498 -4.72 0.55 0.84
C PHE A 498 -3.51 0.35 1.78
N MET A 499 -2.61 1.34 1.89
CA MET A 499 -1.45 1.33 2.79
C MET A 499 -1.77 1.97 4.15
N ASN A 500 -2.61 3.00 4.19
CA ASN A 500 -3.15 3.55 5.44
C ASN A 500 -4.69 3.41 5.58
N ASP A 501 -5.37 2.73 4.65
CA ASP A 501 -6.83 2.56 4.65
C ASP A 501 -7.59 3.91 4.64
N VAL A 502 -7.43 4.70 3.57
CA VAL A 502 -8.15 5.98 3.37
C VAL A 502 -9.08 5.90 2.15
N ILE A 503 -10.21 6.57 2.23
CA ILE A 503 -11.01 7.01 1.09
C ILE A 503 -11.04 8.54 1.14
N TYR A 504 -10.57 9.20 0.08
CA TYR A 504 -10.45 10.66 0.00
C TYR A 504 -11.02 11.22 -1.30
N GLY A 505 -11.77 12.32 -1.23
CA GLY A 505 -12.30 13.01 -2.41
C GLY A 505 -13.35 14.06 -2.05
N GLN A 506 -14.02 14.66 -3.05
CA GLN A 506 -15.16 15.52 -2.76
C GLN A 506 -16.35 14.67 -2.31
N GLN A 507 -17.15 15.15 -1.35
CA GLN A 507 -18.18 14.35 -0.69
C GLN A 507 -19.15 13.67 -1.67
N VAL A 508 -19.67 14.38 -2.68
CA VAL A 508 -20.60 13.81 -3.67
C VAL A 508 -20.03 12.60 -4.43
N TRP A 509 -18.72 12.53 -4.63
CA TRP A 509 -18.05 11.40 -5.30
C TRP A 509 -17.69 10.30 -4.30
N VAL A 510 -17.30 10.66 -3.08
CA VAL A 510 -17.05 9.70 -1.97
C VAL A 510 -18.33 8.95 -1.58
N ASP A 511 -19.44 9.66 -1.40
CA ASP A 511 -20.76 9.09 -1.08
C ASP A 511 -21.20 8.10 -2.19
N ARG A 512 -21.02 8.47 -3.46
CA ARG A 512 -21.36 7.61 -4.61
C ARG A 512 -20.43 6.41 -4.75
N TYR A 513 -19.13 6.55 -4.46
CA TYR A 513 -18.19 5.43 -4.40
C TYR A 513 -18.60 4.41 -3.33
N LEU A 514 -18.95 4.87 -2.13
CA LEU A 514 -19.40 4.01 -1.03
C LEU A 514 -20.73 3.30 -1.33
N GLU A 515 -21.67 4.00 -1.99
CA GLU A 515 -22.92 3.38 -2.49
C GLU A 515 -22.62 2.25 -3.49
N LEU A 516 -21.77 2.51 -4.49
CA LEU A 516 -21.40 1.52 -5.51
C LEU A 516 -20.62 0.33 -4.95
N MET A 517 -19.82 0.53 -3.90
CA MET A 517 -19.18 -0.58 -3.17
C MET A 517 -20.21 -1.48 -2.46
N ALA A 518 -21.25 -0.91 -1.86
CA ALA A 518 -22.33 -1.69 -1.24
C ALA A 518 -23.22 -2.41 -2.29
N GLU A 519 -23.41 -1.81 -3.47
CA GLU A 519 -24.05 -2.47 -4.60
C GLU A 519 -23.20 -3.64 -5.13
N ALA A 520 -21.88 -3.47 -5.24
CA ALA A 520 -20.94 -4.52 -5.63
C ALA A 520 -20.98 -5.73 -4.68
N GLU A 521 -20.91 -5.53 -3.37
CA GLU A 521 -21.05 -6.60 -2.37
C GLU A 521 -22.39 -7.34 -2.53
N THR A 522 -23.48 -6.59 -2.79
CA THR A 522 -24.82 -7.16 -2.99
C THR A 522 -24.89 -8.05 -4.25
N GLU A 523 -24.33 -7.62 -5.38
CA GLU A 523 -24.35 -8.41 -6.61
C GLU A 523 -23.35 -9.57 -6.61
N MET A 524 -22.22 -9.48 -5.90
CA MET A 524 -21.34 -10.62 -5.65
C MET A 524 -22.07 -11.72 -4.87
N ASN A 525 -22.81 -11.36 -3.82
CA ASN A 525 -23.67 -12.28 -3.08
C ASN A 525 -24.75 -12.91 -4.00
N ASN A 526 -25.34 -12.14 -4.93
CA ASN A 526 -26.29 -12.69 -5.91
C ASN A 526 -25.62 -13.69 -6.87
N ALA A 527 -24.40 -13.40 -7.33
CA ALA A 527 -23.61 -14.27 -8.19
C ALA A 527 -23.22 -15.59 -7.51
N GLU A 528 -22.72 -15.56 -6.27
CA GLU A 528 -22.50 -16.76 -5.44
C GLU A 528 -23.76 -17.64 -5.36
N ASN A 529 -24.90 -17.04 -5.03
CA ASN A 529 -26.17 -17.74 -4.92
C ASN A 529 -26.58 -18.38 -6.26
N ALA A 530 -26.43 -17.68 -7.38
CA ALA A 530 -26.72 -18.22 -8.72
C ALA A 530 -25.81 -19.40 -9.09
N ILE A 531 -24.50 -19.28 -8.83
CA ILE A 531 -23.49 -20.32 -9.05
C ILE A 531 -23.78 -21.57 -8.21
N SER A 532 -24.17 -21.40 -6.95
CA SER A 532 -24.44 -22.51 -6.02
C SER A 532 -25.57 -23.46 -6.46
N LEU A 533 -26.44 -22.99 -7.36
CA LEU A 533 -27.56 -23.76 -7.91
C LEU A 533 -27.17 -24.61 -9.14
N VAL A 534 -25.97 -24.43 -9.69
CA VAL A 534 -25.48 -25.16 -10.87
C VAL A 534 -24.71 -26.42 -10.47
N SER A 535 -25.09 -27.55 -11.05
CA SER A 535 -24.43 -28.83 -10.79
C SER A 535 -23.18 -29.00 -11.66
N LYS A 536 -21.99 -28.79 -11.07
CA LYS A 536 -20.67 -29.06 -11.67
C LYS A 536 -19.96 -30.24 -10.99
N THR A 537 -18.93 -30.82 -11.62
CA THR A 537 -18.01 -31.76 -10.95
C THR A 537 -16.94 -31.02 -10.15
N GLU A 538 -16.24 -31.72 -9.25
CA GLU A 538 -15.18 -31.17 -8.40
C GLU A 538 -14.02 -30.52 -9.18
N ASN A 539 -13.75 -30.99 -10.41
CA ASN A 539 -12.71 -30.47 -11.30
C ASN A 539 -13.23 -29.43 -12.32
N GLN A 540 -14.52 -29.12 -12.32
CA GLN A 540 -15.13 -28.20 -13.28
C GLN A 540 -15.25 -26.79 -12.69
N ILE A 541 -14.69 -25.83 -13.40
CA ILE A 541 -14.83 -24.39 -13.16
C ILE A 541 -15.88 -23.87 -14.15
N LEU A 542 -16.93 -23.21 -13.67
CA LEU A 542 -17.90 -22.48 -14.50
C LEU A 542 -17.24 -21.20 -15.03
N LEU A 543 -17.67 -20.73 -16.20
CA LEU A 543 -17.30 -19.39 -16.66
C LEU A 543 -17.78 -18.32 -15.66
N SER A 544 -18.91 -18.56 -14.99
CA SER A 544 -19.37 -17.76 -13.84
C SER A 544 -18.44 -17.76 -12.63
N ASP A 545 -17.73 -18.86 -12.32
CA ASP A 545 -16.77 -18.86 -11.20
C ASP A 545 -15.60 -17.90 -11.49
N LEU A 546 -15.17 -17.83 -12.75
CA LEU A 546 -14.11 -16.92 -13.20
C LEU A 546 -14.58 -15.46 -13.14
N TYR A 547 -15.81 -15.16 -13.59
CA TYR A 547 -16.38 -13.82 -13.44
C TYR A 547 -16.62 -13.40 -11.99
N LEU A 548 -17.04 -14.31 -11.10
CA LEU A 548 -17.16 -14.02 -9.68
C LEU A 548 -15.79 -13.72 -9.06
N ARG A 549 -14.76 -14.52 -9.35
CA ARG A 549 -13.39 -14.25 -8.87
C ARG A 549 -12.85 -12.92 -9.41
N ASP A 550 -13.10 -12.61 -10.68
CA ASP A 550 -12.67 -11.33 -11.26
C ASP A 550 -13.47 -10.15 -10.63
N ALA A 551 -14.69 -10.37 -10.15
CA ALA A 551 -15.46 -9.42 -9.33
C ALA A 551 -14.90 -9.27 -7.90
N GLU A 552 -14.54 -10.37 -7.24
CA GLU A 552 -13.87 -10.38 -5.93
C GLU A 552 -12.56 -9.59 -5.99
N ILE A 553 -11.76 -9.79 -7.05
CA ILE A 553 -10.51 -9.05 -7.30
C ILE A 553 -10.80 -7.55 -7.46
N ALA A 554 -11.76 -7.19 -8.33
CA ALA A 554 -12.16 -5.80 -8.55
C ALA A 554 -12.66 -5.12 -7.25
N PHE A 555 -13.48 -5.80 -6.45
CA PHE A 555 -13.98 -5.29 -5.18
C PHE A 555 -12.85 -5.04 -4.17
N ASN A 556 -11.96 -6.02 -3.99
CA ASN A 556 -10.83 -5.91 -3.06
C ASN A 556 -9.82 -4.81 -3.44
N HIS A 557 -9.81 -4.36 -4.70
CA HIS A 557 -8.97 -3.26 -5.20
C HIS A 557 -9.74 -1.96 -5.47
N GLY A 558 -11.00 -1.84 -5.02
CA GLY A 558 -11.76 -0.59 -5.05
C GLY A 558 -12.38 -0.24 -6.40
N SER A 559 -12.66 -1.24 -7.25
CA SER A 559 -13.24 -1.09 -8.59
C SER A 559 -14.72 -1.51 -8.64
N PRO A 560 -15.66 -0.78 -8.02
CA PRO A 560 -17.03 -1.26 -7.82
C PRO A 560 -17.81 -1.46 -9.13
N THR A 561 -17.68 -0.57 -10.13
CA THR A 561 -18.36 -0.76 -11.41
C THR A 561 -17.87 -2.02 -12.15
N LEU A 562 -16.59 -2.39 -12.04
CA LEU A 562 -16.10 -3.66 -12.56
C LEU A 562 -16.64 -4.86 -11.77
N ALA A 563 -16.66 -4.77 -10.43
CA ALA A 563 -17.20 -5.82 -9.57
C ALA A 563 -18.70 -6.08 -9.80
N ILE A 564 -19.52 -5.03 -9.93
CA ILE A 564 -20.95 -5.12 -10.30
C ILE A 564 -21.09 -5.79 -11.67
N ASN A 565 -20.40 -5.27 -12.70
CA ASN A 565 -20.52 -5.78 -14.07
C ASN A 565 -20.08 -7.25 -14.19
N ALA A 566 -18.98 -7.64 -13.54
CA ALA A 566 -18.51 -9.01 -13.50
C ALA A 566 -19.49 -9.93 -12.74
N SER A 567 -20.05 -9.48 -11.61
CA SER A 567 -21.06 -10.24 -10.85
C SER A 567 -22.37 -10.43 -11.63
N LEU A 568 -22.87 -9.39 -12.30
CA LEU A 568 -24.02 -9.49 -13.20
C LEU A 568 -23.73 -10.41 -14.39
N THR A 569 -22.50 -10.40 -14.91
CA THR A 569 -22.06 -11.31 -15.97
C THR A 569 -22.00 -12.76 -15.50
N ALA A 570 -21.54 -13.01 -14.27
CA ALA A 570 -21.53 -14.34 -13.63
C ALA A 570 -22.95 -14.91 -13.46
N GLN A 571 -23.97 -14.07 -13.27
CA GLN A 571 -25.38 -14.47 -13.19
C GLN A 571 -26.02 -14.81 -14.56
N THR A 572 -25.34 -14.56 -15.68
CA THR A 572 -25.92 -14.82 -17.02
C THR A 572 -26.13 -16.31 -17.29
N THR A 573 -27.14 -16.64 -18.10
CA THR A 573 -27.37 -18.03 -18.55
C THR A 573 -26.17 -18.56 -19.34
N GLU A 574 -25.49 -17.70 -20.10
CA GLU A 574 -24.30 -18.06 -20.84
C GLU A 574 -23.09 -18.40 -19.95
N ALA A 575 -22.78 -17.59 -18.93
CA ALA A 575 -21.68 -17.88 -18.01
C ALA A 575 -21.95 -19.14 -17.16
N LEU A 576 -23.20 -19.32 -16.70
CA LEU A 576 -23.63 -20.51 -15.95
C LEU A 576 -23.72 -21.77 -16.83
N GLY A 577 -23.72 -21.61 -18.15
CA GLY A 577 -23.87 -22.68 -19.14
C GLY A 577 -22.54 -23.18 -19.74
N ILE A 578 -21.40 -22.65 -19.34
CA ILE A 578 -20.07 -23.03 -19.86
C ILE A 578 -19.18 -23.49 -18.70
N THR A 579 -18.53 -24.65 -18.84
CA THR A 579 -17.48 -25.10 -17.91
C THR A 579 -16.14 -25.31 -18.60
N LEU A 580 -15.06 -25.13 -17.83
CA LEU A 580 -13.68 -25.45 -18.14
C LEU A 580 -13.18 -26.51 -17.15
N GLU A 581 -12.43 -27.49 -17.63
CA GLU A 581 -11.84 -28.56 -16.84
C GLU A 581 -10.41 -28.82 -17.34
N THR A 582 -9.40 -28.64 -16.49
CA THR A 582 -8.01 -28.98 -16.82
C THR A 582 -7.85 -30.49 -16.79
N ILE A 583 -7.54 -31.11 -17.95
CA ILE A 583 -7.39 -32.55 -18.14
C ILE A 583 -5.93 -33.01 -18.05
N SER A 584 -4.99 -32.15 -18.41
CA SER A 584 -3.56 -32.45 -18.41
C SER A 584 -2.75 -31.15 -18.32
N PRO A 585 -1.66 -31.10 -17.53
CA PRO A 585 -1.21 -32.14 -16.60
C PRO A 585 -2.14 -32.29 -15.39
N ILE A 586 -2.27 -33.50 -14.84
CA ILE A 586 -2.82 -33.76 -13.51
C ILE A 586 -1.93 -34.82 -12.85
N PRO A 587 -1.35 -34.58 -11.65
CA PRO A 587 -1.36 -33.33 -10.90
C PRO A 587 -0.62 -32.20 -11.64
N ASN A 588 -0.76 -30.96 -11.15
CA ASN A 588 -0.14 -29.74 -11.72
C ASN A 588 1.40 -29.64 -11.50
N LEU A 589 2.10 -30.78 -11.51
CA LEU A 589 3.55 -30.86 -11.42
C LEU A 589 4.15 -31.28 -12.77
N LEU A 590 5.21 -30.58 -13.17
CA LEU A 590 5.93 -30.80 -14.42
C LEU A 590 7.33 -31.35 -14.11
N ASP A 591 7.84 -32.25 -14.94
CA ASP A 591 9.28 -32.52 -14.95
C ASP A 591 10.01 -31.41 -15.74
N PRO A 592 11.23 -31.02 -15.32
CA PRO A 592 12.00 -30.00 -16.02
C PRO A 592 12.41 -30.39 -17.44
N LEU A 593 12.43 -29.40 -18.34
CA LEU A 593 12.91 -29.47 -19.72
C LEU A 593 12.22 -30.53 -20.61
N LYS A 594 10.97 -30.91 -20.28
CA LYS A 594 10.14 -31.80 -21.11
C LYS A 594 9.06 -31.03 -21.88
N ASN A 595 8.51 -31.70 -22.88
CA ASN A 595 7.34 -31.22 -23.61
C ASN A 595 6.06 -31.82 -23.02
N TYR A 596 5.03 -31.01 -22.88
CA TYR A 596 3.72 -31.37 -22.37
C TYR A 596 2.62 -30.90 -23.32
N THR A 597 1.41 -31.43 -23.12
CA THR A 597 0.20 -30.85 -23.70
C THR A 597 -0.65 -30.35 -22.56
N LEU A 598 -0.92 -29.04 -22.56
CA LEU A 598 -1.99 -28.47 -21.74
C LEU A 598 -3.31 -28.76 -22.44
N SER A 599 -4.14 -29.58 -21.80
CA SER A 599 -5.44 -30.02 -22.32
C SER A 599 -6.56 -29.44 -21.47
N LEU A 600 -7.39 -28.57 -22.04
CA LEU A 600 -8.59 -28.04 -21.40
C LEU A 600 -9.84 -28.62 -22.07
N ASN A 601 -10.68 -29.31 -21.30
CA ASN A 601 -11.99 -29.77 -21.72
C ASN A 601 -13.01 -28.66 -21.42
N ILE A 602 -13.55 -28.05 -22.47
CA ILE A 602 -14.48 -26.93 -22.37
C ILE A 602 -15.85 -27.43 -22.80
N THR A 603 -16.86 -27.36 -21.93
CA THR A 603 -18.21 -27.90 -22.18
C THR A 603 -19.25 -26.80 -22.26
N ASN A 604 -20.04 -26.83 -23.33
CA ASN A 604 -21.16 -25.93 -23.60
C ASN A 604 -22.48 -26.66 -23.32
N TYR A 605 -23.18 -26.25 -22.25
CA TYR A 605 -24.51 -26.73 -21.87
C TYR A 605 -25.66 -25.85 -22.39
N LEU A 606 -25.37 -24.89 -23.28
CA LEU A 606 -26.39 -24.05 -23.90
C LEU A 606 -27.11 -24.76 -25.05
N GLY A 607 -28.34 -24.30 -25.33
CA GLY A 607 -29.15 -24.76 -26.46
C GLY A 607 -28.66 -24.28 -27.84
N TYR A 608 -27.53 -23.59 -27.93
CA TYR A 608 -26.90 -23.11 -29.16
C TYR A 608 -25.38 -23.28 -29.12
N GLY A 609 -24.72 -23.19 -30.28
CA GLY A 609 -23.27 -23.33 -30.39
C GLY A 609 -22.53 -22.03 -30.06
N VAL A 610 -21.53 -22.11 -29.20
CA VAL A 610 -20.72 -20.97 -28.73
C VAL A 610 -19.40 -20.92 -29.50
N GLU A 611 -18.90 -19.72 -29.75
CA GLU A 611 -17.60 -19.43 -30.34
C GLU A 611 -16.94 -18.27 -29.60
N PHE A 612 -15.66 -18.38 -29.28
CA PHE A 612 -14.83 -17.33 -28.66
C PHE A 612 -13.35 -17.54 -29.01
N ASN A 613 -12.51 -16.53 -28.78
CA ASN A 613 -11.07 -16.63 -28.98
C ASN A 613 -10.35 -16.96 -27.66
N THR A 614 -9.31 -17.78 -27.77
CA THR A 614 -8.37 -18.11 -26.68
C THR A 614 -7.00 -17.53 -27.02
N THR A 615 -6.76 -16.30 -26.58
CA THR A 615 -5.48 -15.58 -26.76
C THR A 615 -4.60 -15.86 -25.55
N VAL A 616 -3.42 -16.44 -25.77
CA VAL A 616 -2.42 -16.66 -24.72
C VAL A 616 -1.69 -15.34 -24.45
N PHE A 617 -2.17 -14.60 -23.45
CA PHE A 617 -1.66 -13.29 -23.07
C PHE A 617 -0.31 -13.38 -22.36
N ARG A 618 -0.19 -14.27 -21.36
CA ARG A 618 1.03 -14.41 -20.57
C ARG A 618 1.47 -15.86 -20.40
N THR A 619 2.78 -16.06 -20.50
CA THR A 619 3.47 -17.33 -20.25
C THR A 619 4.64 -17.13 -19.29
N LEU A 620 4.83 -18.05 -18.33
CA LEU A 620 6.02 -18.11 -17.47
C LEU A 620 6.67 -19.49 -17.57
N GLU A 621 8.00 -19.53 -17.58
CA GLU A 621 8.84 -20.73 -17.67
C GLU A 621 8.39 -21.78 -18.71
N LEU A 622 7.87 -21.30 -19.84
CA LEU A 622 7.43 -22.15 -20.95
C LEU A 622 7.56 -21.44 -22.31
N THR A 623 7.51 -22.23 -23.38
CA THR A 623 7.17 -21.77 -24.74
C THR A 623 5.98 -22.56 -25.27
N ILE A 624 5.11 -21.91 -26.04
CA ILE A 624 3.84 -22.43 -26.56
C ILE A 624 3.81 -22.39 -28.09
N ASP A 625 3.16 -23.36 -28.73
CA ASP A 625 3.07 -23.46 -30.19
C ASP A 625 2.01 -22.53 -30.83
N THR A 626 0.90 -22.30 -30.13
CA THR A 626 -0.33 -21.71 -30.71
C THR A 626 -0.91 -20.62 -29.81
N ILE A 627 -0.47 -19.37 -30.02
CA ILE A 627 -0.85 -18.21 -29.18
C ILE A 627 -2.35 -17.91 -29.25
N ASN A 628 -2.94 -17.82 -30.45
CA ASN A 628 -4.36 -17.50 -30.64
C ASN A 628 -5.11 -18.66 -31.29
N GLU A 629 -6.30 -19.00 -30.78
CA GLU A 629 -7.14 -20.06 -31.32
C GLU A 629 -8.63 -19.79 -31.06
N ILE A 630 -9.44 -19.79 -32.13
CA ILE A 630 -10.89 -19.69 -32.05
C ILE A 630 -11.45 -21.07 -31.67
N VAL A 631 -12.17 -21.11 -30.55
CA VAL A 631 -12.80 -22.32 -30.01
C VAL A 631 -14.29 -22.30 -30.33
N THR A 632 -14.73 -23.20 -31.20
CA THR A 632 -16.15 -23.36 -31.60
C THR A 632 -16.75 -24.63 -30.98
N ILE A 633 -17.71 -24.49 -30.07
CA ILE A 633 -18.31 -25.58 -29.29
C ILE A 633 -19.81 -25.71 -29.60
N PRO A 634 -20.27 -26.77 -30.30
CA PRO A 634 -21.69 -27.02 -30.55
C PRO A 634 -22.53 -27.09 -29.26
N SER A 635 -23.83 -26.81 -29.38
CA SER A 635 -24.81 -26.94 -28.28
C SER A 635 -24.76 -28.31 -27.61
N MET A 636 -24.82 -28.35 -26.28
CA MET A 636 -24.80 -29.58 -25.48
C MET A 636 -23.60 -30.50 -25.78
N SER A 637 -22.40 -29.94 -25.92
CA SER A 637 -21.19 -30.70 -26.29
C SER A 637 -19.91 -30.10 -25.71
N SER A 638 -18.78 -30.82 -25.86
CA SER A 638 -17.48 -30.42 -25.32
C SER A 638 -16.42 -30.33 -26.42
N TYR A 639 -15.47 -29.41 -26.24
CA TYR A 639 -14.29 -29.23 -27.07
C TYR A 639 -13.03 -29.44 -26.23
N LEU A 640 -12.04 -30.18 -26.75
CA LEU A 640 -10.76 -30.41 -26.08
C LEU A 640 -9.69 -29.51 -26.70
N LEU A 641 -9.49 -28.35 -26.10
CA LEU A 641 -8.40 -27.43 -26.44
C LEU A 641 -7.08 -28.06 -26.04
N ASN A 642 -6.09 -28.07 -26.94
CA ASN A 642 -4.77 -28.65 -26.69
C ASN A 642 -3.68 -27.69 -27.16
N LYS A 643 -2.80 -27.27 -26.25
CA LYS A 643 -1.62 -26.46 -26.55
C LYS A 643 -0.35 -27.28 -26.31
N SER A 644 0.60 -27.29 -27.24
CA SER A 644 1.90 -27.93 -26.99
C SER A 644 2.79 -26.95 -26.23
N LEU A 645 3.29 -27.38 -25.08
CA LEU A 645 4.19 -26.60 -24.22
C LEU A 645 5.57 -27.27 -24.19
N GLN A 646 6.63 -26.47 -24.16
CA GLN A 646 7.96 -26.90 -23.70
C GLN A 646 8.33 -26.06 -22.47
N VAL A 647 8.61 -26.71 -21.35
CA VAL A 647 8.80 -26.04 -20.04
C VAL A 647 10.28 -25.82 -19.70
N GLY A 648 10.53 -24.89 -18.78
CA GLY A 648 11.85 -24.53 -18.25
C GLY A 648 12.48 -25.61 -17.36
N ASP A 649 13.53 -25.24 -16.62
CA ASP A 649 14.29 -26.15 -15.75
C ASP A 649 13.88 -26.12 -14.26
N GLN A 650 13.19 -25.06 -13.81
CA GLN A 650 12.62 -24.94 -12.47
C GLN A 650 11.63 -23.77 -12.41
N GLY A 651 10.83 -23.68 -11.34
CA GLY A 651 9.97 -22.52 -11.04
C GLY A 651 8.47 -22.71 -11.34
N TYR A 652 7.74 -21.60 -11.24
CA TYR A 652 6.31 -21.51 -11.51
C TYR A 652 6.02 -21.31 -12.99
N VAL A 653 5.22 -22.22 -13.53
CA VAL A 653 4.78 -22.23 -14.92
C VAL A 653 3.36 -21.71 -14.98
N LEU A 654 3.14 -20.73 -15.84
CA LEU A 654 1.84 -20.10 -16.04
C LEU A 654 1.49 -20.14 -17.52
N THR A 655 0.29 -20.60 -17.85
CA THR A 655 -0.37 -20.26 -19.12
C THR A 655 -1.62 -19.45 -18.80
N ALA A 656 -1.66 -18.19 -19.21
CA ALA A 656 -2.79 -17.30 -18.96
C ALA A 656 -3.50 -16.94 -20.28
N PHE A 657 -4.78 -17.30 -20.37
CA PHE A 657 -5.62 -17.08 -21.54
C PHE A 657 -6.57 -15.88 -21.31
N ASN A 658 -6.51 -14.89 -22.19
CA ASN A 658 -7.61 -13.95 -22.38
C ASN A 658 -8.71 -14.66 -23.18
N LEU A 659 -9.87 -14.86 -22.56
CA LEU A 659 -11.07 -15.45 -23.18
C LEU A 659 -11.97 -14.30 -23.62
N HIS A 660 -12.12 -14.09 -24.93
CA HIS A 660 -12.78 -12.89 -25.45
C HIS A 660 -13.55 -13.12 -26.76
N SER A 661 -14.33 -12.10 -27.15
CA SER A 661 -15.11 -12.08 -28.41
C SER A 661 -16.11 -13.24 -28.54
N PHE A 662 -16.83 -13.52 -27.46
CA PHE A 662 -17.92 -14.51 -27.42
C PHE A 662 -19.06 -14.16 -28.39
N ASN A 663 -19.60 -15.16 -29.09
CA ASN A 663 -20.75 -15.02 -30.00
C ASN A 663 -22.13 -15.16 -29.31
N THR A 664 -22.20 -14.83 -28.03
CA THR A 664 -23.34 -15.06 -27.12
C THR A 664 -24.50 -14.07 -27.31
N THR A 665 -25.65 -14.30 -26.67
CA THR A 665 -26.80 -13.39 -26.77
C THR A 665 -26.73 -12.26 -25.75
N THR A 666 -26.16 -12.53 -24.58
CA THR A 666 -25.59 -11.52 -23.67
C THR A 666 -24.17 -11.15 -24.10
N TYR A 667 -23.74 -9.93 -23.79
CA TYR A 667 -22.32 -9.56 -23.88
C TYR A 667 -21.57 -10.20 -22.71
N LEU A 668 -20.46 -10.87 -23.03
CA LEU A 668 -19.53 -11.43 -22.07
C LEU A 668 -18.21 -10.67 -22.22
N SER A 669 -17.78 -10.00 -21.14
CA SER A 669 -16.54 -9.21 -21.12
C SER A 669 -15.30 -10.12 -21.23
N PRO A 670 -14.16 -9.61 -21.77
CA PRO A 670 -12.90 -10.35 -21.76
C PRO A 670 -12.48 -10.72 -20.33
N LEU A 671 -12.18 -12.00 -20.08
CA LEU A 671 -11.78 -12.51 -18.76
C LEU A 671 -10.47 -13.31 -18.83
N LEU A 672 -9.80 -13.45 -17.68
CA LEU A 672 -8.51 -14.15 -17.58
C LEU A 672 -8.64 -15.54 -16.94
N HIS A 673 -8.40 -16.58 -17.75
CA HIS A 673 -8.22 -17.93 -17.26
C HIS A 673 -6.72 -18.26 -17.13
N GLY A 674 -6.19 -18.21 -15.91
CA GLY A 674 -4.85 -18.69 -15.59
C GLY A 674 -4.85 -20.19 -15.27
N VAL A 675 -3.88 -20.92 -15.83
CA VAL A 675 -3.52 -22.27 -15.41
C VAL A 675 -2.09 -22.24 -14.90
N GLY A 676 -1.93 -22.35 -13.58
CA GLY A 676 -0.63 -22.44 -12.93
C GLY A 676 -0.20 -23.88 -12.66
N GLN A 677 1.12 -24.10 -12.71
CA GLN A 677 1.82 -25.37 -12.58
C GLN A 677 3.18 -25.12 -11.89
N LEU A 678 3.78 -26.14 -11.27
CA LEU A 678 5.15 -26.06 -10.75
C LEU A 678 6.07 -27.05 -11.47
N ILE A 679 7.24 -26.58 -11.92
CA ILE A 679 8.33 -27.46 -12.36
C ILE A 679 9.01 -28.05 -11.13
N PHE A 680 8.88 -29.37 -11.00
CA PHE A 680 9.40 -30.14 -9.88
C PHE A 680 10.70 -30.85 -10.26
N GLY A 681 11.83 -30.22 -9.93
CA GLY A 681 13.16 -30.83 -10.01
C GLY A 681 13.52 -31.63 -8.75
N GLU A 682 14.49 -32.55 -8.86
CA GLU A 682 15.02 -33.35 -7.73
C GLU A 682 15.76 -32.50 -6.66
N ASN A 683 15.88 -31.18 -6.87
CA ASN A 683 16.70 -30.22 -6.10
C ASN A 683 16.15 -29.87 -4.69
N PHE A 684 15.36 -30.74 -4.08
CA PHE A 684 14.90 -30.56 -2.71
C PHE A 684 16.07 -30.61 -1.72
N SER A 685 16.08 -29.69 -0.74
CA SER A 685 17.08 -29.71 0.33
C SER A 685 16.47 -29.50 1.71
N ALA A 686 17.20 -29.90 2.75
CA ALA A 686 16.80 -29.75 4.14
C ALA A 686 17.96 -29.17 4.95
N GLU A 687 17.73 -28.01 5.57
CA GLU A 687 18.68 -27.40 6.51
C GLU A 687 18.30 -27.74 7.96
N TYR A 688 19.29 -27.66 8.85
CA TYR A 688 19.16 -28.10 10.25
C TYR A 688 19.77 -27.06 11.20
N ASP A 689 18.97 -26.53 12.11
CA ASP A 689 19.42 -25.64 13.19
C ASP A 689 19.37 -26.34 14.55
N VAL A 690 20.47 -26.32 15.29
CA VAL A 690 20.69 -27.17 16.48
C VAL A 690 20.49 -26.37 17.76
N GLY A 691 19.23 -26.28 18.19
CA GLY A 691 18.83 -25.62 19.43
C GLY A 691 19.06 -26.47 20.69
N TYR A 692 19.03 -25.85 21.88
CA TYR A 692 19.31 -26.53 23.16
C TYR A 692 18.35 -27.69 23.52
N THR A 693 17.18 -27.76 22.88
CA THR A 693 16.13 -28.76 23.14
C THR A 693 16.01 -29.80 22.02
N GLY A 694 16.77 -29.65 20.93
CA GLY A 694 16.75 -30.51 19.75
C GLY A 694 17.00 -29.70 18.48
N THR A 695 16.93 -30.37 17.34
CA THR A 695 17.27 -29.82 16.03
C THR A 695 16.00 -29.47 15.26
N ASN A 696 15.87 -28.21 14.84
CA ASN A 696 14.85 -27.79 13.88
C ASN A 696 15.26 -28.24 12.48
N ALA A 697 14.31 -28.62 11.64
CA ALA A 697 14.52 -28.93 10.23
C ALA A 697 13.72 -27.96 9.36
N THR A 698 14.38 -27.29 8.42
CA THR A 698 13.74 -26.45 7.40
C THR A 698 13.75 -27.19 6.08
N GLY A 699 12.57 -27.51 5.54
CA GLY A 699 12.44 -28.03 4.18
C GLY A 699 12.49 -26.87 3.19
N ILE A 700 13.33 -26.99 2.15
CA ILE A 700 13.59 -25.92 1.18
C ILE A 700 13.29 -26.43 -0.23
N PHE A 701 12.38 -25.73 -0.91
CA PHE A 701 11.93 -26.02 -2.27
C PHE A 701 12.31 -24.85 -3.19
N PRO A 702 13.20 -25.01 -4.17
CA PRO A 702 13.65 -23.91 -5.02
C PRO A 702 12.56 -23.47 -6.02
N ILE A 703 12.45 -22.16 -6.22
CA ILE A 703 11.61 -21.49 -7.24
C ILE A 703 12.41 -20.35 -7.91
N ASN A 704 11.97 -19.86 -9.06
CA ASN A 704 12.63 -18.75 -9.75
C ASN A 704 12.34 -17.39 -9.11
N ARG A 705 13.17 -16.40 -9.47
CA ARG A 705 13.09 -15.05 -8.89
C ARG A 705 11.77 -14.39 -9.24
N GLY A 706 10.93 -14.19 -8.24
CA GLY A 706 9.64 -13.52 -8.38
C GLY A 706 8.45 -14.44 -8.63
N ASP A 707 8.65 -15.77 -8.63
CA ASP A 707 7.59 -16.78 -8.65
C ASP A 707 6.69 -16.68 -7.41
N SER A 708 7.27 -16.25 -6.29
CA SER A 708 6.57 -16.01 -5.02
C SER A 708 5.45 -14.97 -5.11
N ARG A 709 5.35 -14.21 -6.21
CA ARG A 709 4.26 -13.26 -6.47
C ARG A 709 2.98 -13.92 -6.98
N TYR A 710 3.05 -15.17 -7.45
CA TYR A 710 1.89 -15.94 -7.93
C TYR A 710 1.41 -16.99 -6.92
N LEU A 711 2.20 -17.27 -5.88
CA LEU A 711 1.93 -18.29 -4.86
C LEU A 711 1.39 -17.63 -3.59
N VAL A 712 0.14 -17.95 -3.24
CA VAL A 712 -0.63 -17.22 -2.21
C VAL A 712 -0.50 -17.86 -0.83
N SER A 713 -0.49 -19.20 -0.75
CA SER A 713 -0.34 -19.90 0.53
C SER A 713 0.28 -21.29 0.36
N GLY A 714 0.84 -21.82 1.43
CA GLY A 714 1.45 -23.15 1.45
C GLY A 714 1.45 -23.77 2.84
N THR A 715 1.33 -25.10 2.89
CA THR A 715 1.25 -25.89 4.12
C THR A 715 2.14 -27.12 3.99
N LEU A 716 3.18 -27.19 4.82
CA LEU A 716 4.03 -28.37 4.97
C LEU A 716 3.33 -29.36 5.91
N PHE A 717 3.02 -30.55 5.41
CA PHE A 717 2.54 -31.68 6.20
C PHE A 717 3.70 -32.60 6.54
N TYR A 718 3.83 -33.00 7.81
CA TYR A 718 4.94 -33.83 8.29
C TYR A 718 4.48 -34.91 9.29
N ASN A 719 5.23 -36.01 9.37
CA ASN A 719 4.94 -37.13 10.26
C ASN A 719 6.22 -37.78 10.79
N THR A 720 6.38 -37.73 12.12
CA THR A 720 7.52 -38.24 12.91
C THR A 720 7.35 -39.68 13.40
N GLY A 721 6.21 -40.31 13.10
CA GLY A 721 5.74 -41.56 13.69
C GLY A 721 4.57 -41.39 14.67
N GLU A 722 4.25 -40.16 15.09
CA GLU A 722 3.14 -39.86 16.01
C GLU A 722 1.82 -39.55 15.29
N GLY A 723 1.85 -39.34 13.98
CA GLY A 723 0.70 -38.92 13.16
C GLY A 723 1.09 -37.79 12.21
N TRP A 724 0.16 -37.40 11.34
CA TRP A 724 0.36 -36.22 10.49
C TRP A 724 0.08 -34.95 11.29
N GLN A 725 1.02 -34.01 11.20
CA GLN A 725 0.97 -32.64 11.71
C GLN A 725 1.24 -31.69 10.53
N ASN A 726 1.02 -30.39 10.69
CA ASN A 726 1.32 -29.40 9.66
C ASN A 726 1.88 -28.09 10.22
N THR A 727 2.41 -27.26 9.33
CA THR A 727 2.78 -25.86 9.57
C THR A 727 2.65 -25.07 8.27
N SER A 728 2.41 -23.77 8.36
CA SER A 728 2.46 -22.87 7.21
C SER A 728 3.87 -22.82 6.61
N ALA A 729 3.95 -22.67 5.29
CA ALA A 729 5.17 -22.38 4.56
C ALA A 729 5.33 -20.88 4.32
N VAL A 730 6.58 -20.45 4.16
CA VAL A 730 6.99 -19.07 3.86
C VAL A 730 7.55 -19.03 2.44
N PHE A 731 7.00 -18.14 1.61
CA PHE A 731 7.52 -17.86 0.28
C PHE A 731 8.61 -16.79 0.38
N ARG A 732 9.79 -17.07 -0.14
CA ARG A 732 10.89 -16.11 -0.34
C ARG A 732 11.12 -15.90 -1.82
N THR A 733 11.98 -14.94 -2.13
CA THR A 733 12.39 -14.54 -3.48
C THR A 733 12.77 -15.70 -4.42
N VAL A 734 13.32 -16.81 -3.91
CA VAL A 734 13.78 -17.98 -4.70
C VAL A 734 13.53 -19.34 -4.01
N THR A 735 12.77 -19.37 -2.92
CA THR A 735 12.50 -20.60 -2.15
C THR A 735 11.10 -20.58 -1.54
N ILE A 736 10.46 -21.75 -1.47
CA ILE A 736 9.39 -22.04 -0.51
C ILE A 736 10.05 -22.76 0.67
N GLU A 737 9.77 -22.33 1.90
CA GLU A 737 10.42 -22.86 3.10
C GLU A 737 9.42 -23.17 4.22
N ALA A 738 9.66 -24.24 4.97
CA ALA A 738 8.87 -24.53 6.17
C ALA A 738 9.75 -25.19 7.25
N THR A 739 9.80 -24.55 8.43
CA THR A 739 10.60 -24.98 9.58
C THR A 739 9.74 -25.72 10.59
N ILE A 740 10.22 -26.88 11.05
CA ILE A 740 9.54 -27.74 12.03
C ILE A 740 10.52 -28.29 13.07
N GLY A 741 10.01 -28.60 14.27
CA GLY A 741 10.77 -29.14 15.38
C GLY A 741 10.61 -28.31 16.67
N PRO A 742 11.56 -28.38 17.61
CA PRO A 742 12.81 -29.14 17.55
C PRO A 742 12.63 -30.66 17.75
N PHE A 743 13.42 -31.45 17.04
CA PHE A 743 13.39 -32.92 17.09
C PHE A 743 14.70 -33.54 17.60
N GLN A 744 14.68 -34.83 17.95
CA GLN A 744 15.83 -35.54 18.49
C GLN A 744 16.63 -36.25 17.37
N LYS A 745 17.91 -36.52 17.60
CA LYS A 745 18.75 -37.25 16.64
C LYS A 745 18.22 -38.66 16.40
N GLY A 746 18.11 -39.03 15.13
CA GLY A 746 17.51 -40.29 14.69
C GLY A 746 15.99 -40.24 14.48
N THR A 747 15.32 -39.11 14.76
CA THR A 747 13.94 -38.89 14.28
C THR A 747 13.95 -38.88 12.75
N ALA A 748 13.12 -39.76 12.17
CA ALA A 748 12.77 -39.73 10.76
C ALA A 748 11.50 -38.89 10.59
N ILE A 749 11.52 -37.96 9.66
CA ILE A 749 10.41 -37.05 9.34
C ILE A 749 10.00 -37.35 7.91
N ASN A 750 8.77 -37.79 7.71
CA ASN A 750 8.20 -37.92 6.36
C ASN A 750 7.40 -36.66 6.08
N TRP A 751 7.67 -35.95 4.98
CA TRP A 751 6.96 -34.72 4.65
C TRP A 751 6.57 -34.56 3.18
N TYR A 752 5.55 -33.72 2.95
CA TYR A 752 5.14 -33.18 1.66
C TYR A 752 4.64 -31.74 1.86
N LEU A 753 4.72 -30.93 0.82
CA LEU A 753 4.23 -29.55 0.81
C LEU A 753 3.00 -29.47 -0.11
N VAL A 754 1.95 -28.78 0.34
CA VAL A 754 0.85 -28.35 -0.52
C VAL A 754 0.97 -26.85 -0.68
N ALA A 755 1.03 -26.34 -1.91
CA ALA A 755 1.04 -24.91 -2.22
C ALA A 755 -0.14 -24.55 -3.13
N TYR A 756 -0.57 -23.28 -3.08
CA TYR A 756 -1.70 -22.75 -3.85
C TYR A 756 -1.29 -21.45 -4.57
N ASP A 757 -1.73 -21.27 -5.82
CA ASP A 757 -1.54 -20.03 -6.58
C ASP A 757 -2.74 -19.07 -6.54
N MET A 758 -2.56 -17.90 -7.16
CA MET A 758 -3.60 -16.86 -7.33
C MET A 758 -4.77 -17.26 -8.24
N PHE A 759 -4.74 -18.44 -8.86
CA PHE A 759 -5.83 -18.98 -9.68
C PHE A 759 -6.59 -20.11 -8.98
N GLY A 760 -6.17 -20.52 -7.77
CA GLY A 760 -6.74 -21.63 -7.01
C GLY A 760 -6.12 -23.00 -7.34
N SER A 761 -5.04 -23.05 -8.12
CA SER A 761 -4.36 -24.30 -8.48
C SER A 761 -3.63 -24.89 -7.27
N GLU A 762 -3.89 -26.16 -6.94
CA GLU A 762 -3.15 -26.89 -5.90
C GLU A 762 -1.90 -27.58 -6.47
N PHE A 763 -0.79 -27.52 -5.72
CA PHE A 763 0.45 -28.25 -5.97
C PHE A 763 0.85 -29.10 -4.76
N THR A 764 0.45 -30.37 -4.75
CA THR A 764 0.93 -31.36 -3.75
C THR A 764 2.32 -31.89 -4.16
N ILE A 765 3.37 -31.27 -3.63
CA ILE A 765 4.80 -31.56 -3.82
C ILE A 765 5.23 -32.69 -2.85
N GLN A 766 5.39 -33.91 -3.35
CA GLN A 766 5.51 -35.11 -2.52
C GLN A 766 6.94 -35.57 -2.16
N GLY A 767 7.13 -35.92 -0.89
CA GLY A 767 7.65 -37.26 -0.56
C GLY A 767 9.13 -37.41 -0.25
N TRP A 768 9.60 -36.81 0.85
CA TRP A 768 10.93 -37.12 1.42
C TRP A 768 10.84 -37.66 2.84
N THR A 769 11.72 -38.61 3.16
CA THR A 769 12.06 -38.98 4.54
C THR A 769 13.38 -38.31 4.93
N VAL A 770 13.31 -37.27 5.75
CA VAL A 770 14.45 -36.50 6.24
C VAL A 770 14.83 -36.98 7.64
N TRP A 771 16.12 -37.11 7.91
CA TRP A 771 16.64 -37.70 9.15
C TRP A 771 17.41 -36.66 9.96
N ILE A 772 17.01 -36.44 11.20
CA ILE A 772 17.75 -35.57 12.12
C ILE A 772 19.09 -36.23 12.45
N THR A 773 20.17 -35.70 11.86
CA THR A 773 21.52 -36.28 11.95
C THR A 773 22.35 -35.71 13.10
N GLN A 774 21.91 -34.62 13.74
CA GLN A 774 22.65 -33.86 14.75
C GLN A 774 21.86 -33.72 16.05
N ASP A 775 22.57 -33.64 17.18
CA ASP A 775 22.03 -33.59 18.55
C ASP A 775 22.77 -32.48 19.33
N PRO A 776 22.07 -31.54 20.03
CA PRO A 776 22.72 -30.60 20.93
C PRO A 776 23.45 -31.26 22.13
N LEU A 777 23.15 -32.53 22.43
CA LEU A 777 23.73 -33.30 23.52
C LEU A 777 24.88 -34.22 23.09
N GLU A 778 25.15 -34.40 21.78
CA GLU A 778 26.39 -35.06 21.38
C GLU A 778 27.58 -34.16 21.74
N PRO A 779 28.50 -34.61 22.62
CA PRO A 779 29.62 -33.78 23.02
C PRO A 779 30.51 -33.57 21.80
N THR A 780 30.56 -32.32 21.32
CA THR A 780 31.49 -31.91 20.26
C THR A 780 32.90 -32.23 20.69
N THR A 781 33.41 -33.38 20.22
CA THR A 781 34.76 -33.90 20.48
C THR A 781 35.73 -33.09 19.65
N THR A 782 35.85 -31.83 20.05
CA THR A 782 36.77 -30.80 19.58
C THR A 782 38.17 -31.31 19.82
N THR A 783 38.61 -32.15 18.91
CA THR A 783 39.93 -32.77 18.91
C THR A 783 40.86 -31.68 18.45
N THR A 784 41.24 -30.82 19.40
CA THR A 784 42.20 -29.73 19.23
C THR A 784 43.54 -30.34 18.90
N THR A 785 43.68 -30.73 17.64
CA THR A 785 44.91 -31.25 17.07
C THR A 785 45.79 -30.04 16.91
N THR A 786 46.63 -29.80 17.91
CA THR A 786 47.60 -28.70 17.92
C THR A 786 48.73 -28.98 16.94
N THR A 787 48.37 -29.04 15.65
CA THR A 787 49.29 -29.27 14.54
C THR A 787 50.17 -28.04 14.40
N THR A 788 51.37 -28.08 14.98
CA THR A 788 52.41 -27.08 14.76
C THR A 788 53.04 -27.25 13.38
N THR A 789 52.21 -27.15 12.35
CA THR A 789 52.64 -26.88 10.97
C THR A 789 52.66 -25.37 10.78
N GLU A 790 53.83 -24.83 10.46
CA GLU A 790 53.94 -23.46 9.95
C GLU A 790 53.16 -23.40 8.63
N THR A 791 51.97 -22.80 8.65
CA THR A 791 51.19 -22.58 7.42
C THR A 791 52.00 -21.66 6.51
N PRO A 792 52.38 -22.08 5.29
CA PRO A 792 52.96 -21.15 4.33
C PRO A 792 51.93 -20.05 4.09
N ILE A 793 52.33 -18.79 4.28
CA ILE A 793 51.40 -17.66 4.12
C ILE A 793 50.96 -17.64 2.66
N ASP A 794 49.67 -17.83 2.42
CA ASP A 794 49.09 -17.77 1.09
C ASP A 794 49.40 -16.41 0.43
N PRO A 795 50.12 -16.38 -0.71
CA PRO A 795 50.37 -15.15 -1.44
C PRO A 795 49.08 -14.40 -1.82
N MET A 796 47.97 -15.08 -2.08
CA MET A 796 46.69 -14.43 -2.34
C MET A 796 46.12 -13.75 -1.09
N LEU A 797 46.28 -14.33 0.10
CA LEU A 797 45.84 -13.70 1.35
C LEU A 797 46.67 -12.45 1.68
N LEU A 798 47.98 -12.47 1.39
CA LEU A 798 48.82 -11.27 1.46
C LEU A 798 48.44 -10.21 0.43
N VAL A 799 48.06 -10.61 -0.80
CA VAL A 799 47.56 -9.69 -1.82
C VAL A 799 46.17 -9.13 -1.45
N ALA A 800 45.30 -9.92 -0.81
CA ALA A 800 44.00 -9.46 -0.34
C ALA A 800 44.12 -8.46 0.83
N ILE A 801 44.95 -8.77 1.84
CA ILE A 801 45.22 -7.88 2.97
C ILE A 801 45.96 -6.61 2.50
N GLY A 802 46.93 -6.76 1.59
CA GLY A 802 47.61 -5.63 0.95
C GLY A 802 46.67 -4.77 0.10
N GLY A 803 45.78 -5.40 -0.67
CA GLY A 803 44.76 -4.74 -1.49
C GLY A 803 43.74 -3.97 -0.66
N ALA A 804 43.23 -4.56 0.43
CA ALA A 804 42.37 -3.87 1.39
C ALA A 804 43.10 -2.69 2.06
N GLY A 805 44.36 -2.88 2.46
CA GLY A 805 45.19 -1.79 2.99
C GLY A 805 45.39 -0.64 1.99
N VAL A 806 45.67 -0.95 0.73
CA VAL A 806 45.79 0.05 -0.35
C VAL A 806 44.45 0.73 -0.62
N ALA A 807 43.33 0.00 -0.64
CA ALA A 807 42.00 0.58 -0.83
C ALA A 807 41.65 1.56 0.30
N VAL A 808 41.88 1.19 1.57
CA VAL A 808 41.67 2.08 2.72
C VAL A 808 42.59 3.30 2.65
N VAL A 809 43.86 3.15 2.28
CA VAL A 809 44.78 4.29 2.11
C VAL A 809 44.36 5.19 0.95
N VAL A 810 43.87 4.64 -0.17
CA VAL A 810 43.34 5.42 -1.31
C VAL A 810 42.08 6.18 -0.91
N ILE A 811 41.14 5.54 -0.19
CA ILE A 811 39.94 6.20 0.34
C ILE A 811 40.32 7.34 1.30
N VAL A 812 41.24 7.10 2.24
CA VAL A 812 41.72 8.13 3.18
C VAL A 812 42.41 9.28 2.43
N VAL A 813 43.26 9.00 1.43
CA VAL A 813 43.91 10.03 0.61
C VAL A 813 42.90 10.83 -0.23
N ILE A 814 41.87 10.18 -0.78
CA ILE A 814 40.78 10.86 -1.51
C ILE A 814 40.00 11.76 -0.54
N VAL A 815 39.59 11.26 0.63
CA VAL A 815 38.84 12.03 1.64
C VAL A 815 39.67 13.19 2.19
N MET A 816 40.96 13.00 2.46
CA MET A 816 41.85 14.09 2.89
C MET A 816 42.07 15.12 1.78
N LYS A 817 42.18 14.71 0.51
CA LYS A 817 42.32 15.63 -0.62
C LYS A 817 41.02 16.40 -0.93
N LYS A 818 39.85 15.79 -0.70
CA LYS A 818 38.53 16.44 -0.81
C LYS A 818 38.19 17.35 0.38
N ARG A 819 39.04 17.38 1.42
CA ARG A 819 38.99 18.32 2.57
C ARG A 819 40.15 19.33 2.57
N GLY A 820 40.85 19.47 1.43
CA GLY A 820 42.03 20.34 1.27
C GLY A 820 42.07 21.03 -0.09
N ALA A 821 40.90 21.34 -0.65
CA ALA A 821 40.67 22.08 -1.89
C ALA A 821 39.51 23.06 -1.66
#